data_AF-A0A1R0LI24-F1
#
_entry.id   AF-A0A1R0LI24-F1
#
_cell.length_a   1.000
_cell.length_b   1.000
_cell.length_c   1.000
_cell.angle_alpha   90.00
_cell.angle_beta   90.00
_cell.angle_gamma   90.00
#
_symmetry.space_group_name_H-M   'P 1'
#
loop_
_entity.id
_entity.type
_entity.pdbx_description
1 polymer ?
#
loop_
_entity_poly.entity_id
_entity_poly.type
_entity_poly.pdbx_seq_one_letter_code
_entity_poly.pdbx_strand_id
1 'polypeptide(L)'
;MPSAAGKFKDSDSRGAVGITRRGVLAGALAVGGVALPARPREAYAADAPAPAAAALRRLLPEHHEQFTLLPLAVDGTDRFRVTGSTGRITVEGTSPAVLLTGVHTYLRRTVHASVSWTGDQPALPGLLPAPAEELTGRANVPHRFVLNDTDEGYTGPYRDWDTWQRELDILAAHGINRVLVYVGADAVYYDTFRQFPYTDAEMRSWIPAPAHQPWWLLQNMSGFGGPVSRQLIERRAELARRIVDRVRELGMTPVLPGYFGTVPDDFAARYGGDARVVPQGTWVGFDRPGWLDPRTTAFGDVAAAFYRAQSARLGDSTMYKMDLLHEGGTPGDVPVGEAARAVEAALRRAHPGALWAILGWETNPPRALLDAVDKSRMLIVDGLSDRYPTVTDRESDWGGTPYAYGSIWNFGGHTAIGANAPDWVEWYPKWRDKKGSSLAGIAAMPEASDNNAPALALLTDLAWTPGTIDLDDWFAAHAVSRYGGADRHAAAAWHTIRATAYGMRRTDSWSEAPDGLFGARPSLTATKAAAWSPETERYDTTAFDPSLTELLDIREELRQSPAYQYDVVDVARQVLSNRSRLLLPQIKAAHDTGEQDLFCTLTRTWLSWMDLLDELLSTSRPHLLGRWLAEARAWGADRTEQDRLEYDARSLLTTWGGRESSEVGLHDYANREWAGLVGGLYRTRWQTYFDALSSGKDPDTIDWFALDDTWAHAHEAHPTEPQGTPYALAGRVREVLAGTPYQSTLTAVAHPGAVARNRPAIVTLALTHRNGFAPACEVTLFLKLPAGLTARPLDPVEAATLAPGETLTARFEIRLSGAPDALVGQLVAVATQRGGGRAVAPVRLLAATGVCAPYRTVTSNDAEFGMLGDEIAVEGAGADLWGGTNDFGALYRAGAYGAGSVATVRVTSQDATGPWARAGLMIGNDLTAVGCGGYVNLAVTPSNGCVLSWDADGNGGFDSIATDASATAPVHLRLRRAGTAFVGECSTDGTTWTAVGTATPAKTAVTQDAGVFMTAASGATRGRGIATFTNFTVEP
;
A
#
# COMPACT_ATOMS: atom_id res chain seq x y z
N MET A 1 2.66 -0.64 -8.54
CA MET A 1 3.68 0.39 -8.30
C MET A 1 3.19 1.77 -8.73
N PRO A 2 2.43 2.51 -7.92
CA PRO A 2 1.97 3.81 -8.36
C PRO A 2 3.12 4.82 -8.28
N SER A 3 3.72 5.10 -9.43
CA SER A 3 4.69 6.17 -9.59
C SER A 3 3.98 7.53 -9.56
N ALA A 4 4.52 8.42 -8.72
CA ALA A 4 4.21 9.83 -8.73
C ALA A 4 4.69 10.44 -10.06
N ALA A 5 3.77 10.65 -11.01
CA ALA A 5 4.02 11.44 -12.20
C ALA A 5 3.11 12.69 -12.19
N GLY A 6 3.77 13.84 -12.25
CA GLY A 6 3.19 15.17 -12.03
C GLY A 6 2.07 15.56 -12.98
N LYS A 7 1.18 16.40 -12.43
CA LYS A 7 0.07 17.07 -13.11
C LYS A 7 0.59 17.92 -14.28
N PHE A 8 0.31 17.51 -15.52
CA PHE A 8 0.29 18.44 -16.65
C PHE A 8 -1.04 19.21 -16.64
N LYS A 9 -0.96 20.53 -16.45
CA LYS A 9 -2.06 21.48 -16.66
C LYS A 9 -2.19 21.74 -18.15
N ASP A 10 -3.30 21.33 -18.75
CA ASP A 10 -3.71 21.83 -20.06
C ASP A 10 -4.58 23.08 -19.91
N SER A 11 -4.20 24.11 -20.66
CA SER A 11 -4.79 25.43 -20.69
C SER A 11 -6.06 25.50 -21.54
N ASP A 12 -7.06 26.19 -20.99
CA ASP A 12 -8.28 26.69 -21.61
C ASP A 12 -8.08 27.22 -23.04
N SER A 13 -8.96 26.82 -23.97
CA SER A 13 -9.37 27.70 -25.08
C SER A 13 -10.86 27.56 -25.34
N ARG A 14 -11.61 28.57 -24.86
CA ARG A 14 -13.02 28.80 -25.15
C ARG A 14 -13.17 29.27 -26.58
N GLY A 15 -14.02 28.59 -27.36
CA GLY A 15 -14.56 29.07 -28.63
C GLY A 15 -16.06 28.85 -28.65
N ALA A 16 -16.83 29.88 -28.31
CA ALA A 16 -18.28 29.89 -28.39
C ALA A 16 -18.72 30.37 -29.78
N VAL A 17 -19.59 29.61 -30.46
CA VAL A 17 -20.54 30.13 -31.47
C VAL A 17 -21.83 29.31 -31.36
N GLY A 18 -22.97 29.98 -31.28
CA GLY A 18 -24.28 29.37 -31.08
C GLY A 18 -25.20 29.36 -32.31
N ILE A 19 -26.43 28.90 -32.03
CA ILE A 19 -27.71 29.06 -32.75
C ILE A 19 -27.85 28.17 -34.01
N THR A 20 -28.93 27.43 -34.36
CA THR A 20 -30.40 27.52 -34.12
C THR A 20 -31.12 26.19 -34.42
N ARG A 21 -32.38 26.12 -34.00
CA ARG A 21 -33.43 25.08 -34.02
C ARG A 21 -33.85 24.43 -35.37
N ARG A 22 -34.46 23.23 -35.18
CA ARG A 22 -35.68 22.62 -35.77
C ARG A 22 -35.53 21.56 -36.87
N GLY A 23 -36.07 20.37 -36.57
CA GLY A 23 -36.48 19.34 -37.53
C GLY A 23 -37.03 18.10 -36.81
N VAL A 24 -38.36 18.01 -36.68
CA VAL A 24 -39.11 16.84 -36.20
C VAL A 24 -39.32 15.89 -37.37
N LEU A 25 -39.06 14.58 -37.22
CA LEU A 25 -39.92 13.51 -37.73
C LEU A 25 -39.48 12.12 -37.24
N ALA A 26 -40.50 11.27 -37.11
CA ALA A 26 -40.54 9.98 -36.43
C ALA A 26 -39.76 8.86 -37.12
N GLY A 27 -39.28 7.91 -36.32
CA GLY A 27 -38.74 6.63 -36.79
C GLY A 27 -38.65 5.64 -35.62
N ALA A 28 -39.41 4.56 -35.73
CA ALA A 28 -39.69 3.59 -34.68
C ALA A 28 -38.48 2.75 -34.23
N LEU A 29 -38.52 2.36 -32.95
CA LEU A 29 -38.11 1.07 -32.38
C LEU A 29 -37.00 0.29 -33.10
N ALA A 30 -35.79 0.41 -32.57
CA ALA A 30 -34.87 -0.71 -32.43
C ALA A 30 -34.07 -0.50 -31.14
N VAL A 31 -34.46 -1.19 -30.06
CA VAL A 31 -33.63 -1.34 -28.86
C VAL A 31 -32.47 -2.24 -29.26
N GLY A 32 -31.41 -1.64 -29.81
CA GLY A 32 -30.12 -2.28 -30.00
C GLY A 32 -29.40 -2.37 -28.67
N GLY A 33 -29.90 -3.20 -27.76
CA GLY A 33 -29.05 -3.74 -26.71
C GLY A 33 -28.00 -4.60 -27.40
N VAL A 34 -26.72 -4.30 -27.19
CA VAL A 34 -25.65 -5.23 -27.54
C VAL A 34 -25.87 -6.46 -26.67
N ALA A 35 -26.62 -7.42 -27.18
CA ALA A 35 -26.66 -8.76 -26.62
C ALA A 35 -25.27 -9.34 -26.83
N LEU A 36 -24.45 -9.28 -25.78
CA LEU A 36 -23.19 -10.03 -25.72
C LEU A 36 -23.52 -11.48 -26.13
N PRO A 37 -22.71 -12.09 -27.00
CA PRO A 37 -22.96 -13.45 -27.43
C PRO A 37 -23.04 -14.35 -26.19
N ALA A 38 -24.15 -15.07 -26.08
CA ALA A 38 -24.29 -16.16 -25.13
C ALA A 38 -23.06 -17.08 -25.23
N ARG A 39 -22.64 -17.59 -24.07
CA ARG A 39 -21.60 -18.62 -23.84
C ARG A 39 -21.14 -19.32 -25.13
N PRO A 40 -19.83 -19.40 -25.45
CA PRO A 40 -19.35 -20.56 -26.17
C PRO A 40 -19.88 -21.79 -25.39
N ARG A 41 -20.74 -22.57 -26.05
CA ARG A 41 -21.27 -23.82 -25.50
C ARG A 41 -20.11 -24.80 -25.36
N GLU A 42 -19.34 -24.69 -24.28
CA GLU A 42 -18.88 -25.92 -23.64
C GLU A 42 -20.15 -26.58 -23.13
N ALA A 43 -20.58 -27.61 -23.85
CA ALA A 43 -21.63 -28.50 -23.41
C ALA A 43 -21.10 -29.26 -22.19
N TYR A 44 -20.98 -28.60 -21.04
CA TYR A 44 -21.09 -29.32 -19.78
C TYR A 44 -22.52 -29.82 -19.77
N ALA A 45 -22.64 -31.12 -20.02
CA ALA A 45 -23.89 -31.81 -19.84
C ALA A 45 -24.43 -31.42 -18.47
N ALA A 46 -25.72 -31.16 -18.39
CA ALA A 46 -26.46 -30.96 -17.17
C ALA A 46 -26.48 -32.25 -16.29
N ASP A 47 -25.44 -33.10 -16.34
CA ASP A 47 -25.54 -34.54 -16.09
C ASP A 47 -24.59 -35.12 -15.05
N ALA A 48 -23.84 -34.33 -14.26
CA ALA A 48 -23.15 -34.93 -13.12
C ALA A 48 -22.96 -34.00 -11.92
N PRO A 49 -23.78 -34.11 -10.86
CA PRO A 49 -23.48 -33.52 -9.56
C PRO A 49 -22.22 -34.13 -8.89
N ALA A 50 -21.57 -35.12 -9.50
CA ALA A 50 -20.45 -35.88 -8.91
C ALA A 50 -19.25 -35.02 -8.48
N PRO A 51 -18.76 -34.02 -9.25
CA PRO A 51 -17.65 -33.17 -8.80
C PRO A 51 -17.99 -32.31 -7.57
N ALA A 52 -19.24 -31.84 -7.49
CA ALA A 52 -19.77 -31.14 -6.32
C ALA A 52 -19.95 -32.09 -5.13
N ALA A 53 -20.44 -33.32 -5.36
CA ALA A 53 -20.55 -34.33 -4.31
C ALA A 53 -19.16 -34.72 -3.74
N ALA A 54 -18.13 -34.77 -4.58
CA ALA A 54 -16.76 -35.02 -4.16
C ALA A 54 -16.19 -33.88 -3.30
N ALA A 55 -16.41 -32.61 -3.71
CA ALA A 55 -16.08 -31.44 -2.88
C ALA A 55 -16.85 -31.48 -1.55
N LEU A 56 -18.15 -31.71 -1.61
CA LEU A 56 -19.02 -31.76 -0.45
C LEU A 56 -18.58 -32.83 0.55
N ARG A 57 -18.12 -33.99 0.08
CA ARG A 57 -17.54 -35.02 0.95
C ARG A 57 -16.26 -34.57 1.64
N ARG A 58 -15.42 -33.75 0.99
CA ARG A 58 -14.20 -33.20 1.62
C ARG A 58 -14.53 -32.10 2.62
N LEU A 59 -15.47 -31.22 2.28
CA LEU A 59 -15.88 -30.10 3.13
C LEU A 59 -16.71 -30.57 4.33
N LEU A 60 -17.63 -31.52 4.13
CA LEU A 60 -18.58 -32.02 5.12
C LEU A 60 -18.59 -33.56 5.18
N PRO A 61 -17.48 -34.21 5.60
CA PRO A 61 -17.35 -35.67 5.53
C PRO A 61 -18.45 -36.43 6.26
N GLU A 62 -18.93 -35.91 7.39
CA GLU A 62 -19.95 -36.57 8.22
C GLU A 62 -21.40 -36.30 7.78
N HIS A 63 -21.62 -35.29 6.92
CA HIS A 63 -22.98 -34.82 6.59
C HIS A 63 -23.30 -34.88 5.10
N HIS A 64 -22.32 -35.16 4.22
CA HIS A 64 -22.51 -35.13 2.77
C HIS A 64 -23.65 -36.05 2.28
N GLU A 65 -23.92 -37.16 2.97
CA GLU A 65 -25.02 -38.09 2.63
C GLU A 65 -26.42 -37.53 2.91
N GLN A 66 -26.52 -36.46 3.71
CA GLN A 66 -27.78 -35.75 3.97
C GLN A 66 -28.16 -34.80 2.84
N PHE A 67 -27.30 -34.64 1.81
CA PHE A 67 -27.55 -33.80 0.65
C PHE A 67 -27.89 -34.61 -0.59
N THR A 68 -28.94 -34.19 -1.29
CA THR A 68 -29.24 -34.58 -2.67
C THR A 68 -28.93 -33.41 -3.58
N LEU A 69 -27.97 -33.59 -4.50
CA LEU A 69 -27.56 -32.57 -5.45
C LEU A 69 -28.19 -32.85 -6.82
N LEU A 70 -28.93 -31.88 -7.38
CA LEU A 70 -29.61 -32.03 -8.66
C LEU A 70 -29.25 -30.90 -9.64
N PRO A 71 -29.10 -31.19 -10.94
CA PRO A 71 -28.85 -30.14 -11.92
C PRO A 71 -30.11 -29.29 -12.17
N LEU A 72 -29.91 -27.97 -12.32
CA LEU A 72 -30.91 -27.07 -12.89
C LEU A 72 -30.61 -26.80 -14.36
N ALA A 73 -31.67 -26.64 -15.16
CA ALA A 73 -31.53 -26.20 -16.54
C ALA A 73 -30.80 -24.85 -16.61
N VAL A 74 -29.82 -24.77 -17.51
CA VAL A 74 -29.06 -23.54 -17.78
C VAL A 74 -29.88 -22.62 -18.67
N ASP A 75 -30.29 -21.47 -18.16
CA ASP A 75 -31.08 -20.45 -18.88
C ASP A 75 -30.29 -19.14 -19.14
N GLY A 76 -28.95 -19.22 -19.12
CA GLY A 76 -28.05 -18.09 -19.35
C GLY A 76 -27.58 -17.38 -18.08
N THR A 77 -28.18 -17.68 -16.92
CA THR A 77 -27.79 -17.13 -15.62
C THR A 77 -27.52 -18.25 -14.62
N ASP A 78 -26.51 -18.08 -13.77
CA ASP A 78 -26.26 -19.05 -12.71
C ASP A 78 -27.29 -18.89 -11.60
N ARG A 79 -27.89 -20.01 -11.18
CA ARG A 79 -28.93 -20.04 -10.16
C ARG A 79 -28.86 -21.31 -9.33
N PHE A 80 -29.29 -21.19 -8.07
CA PHE A 80 -29.52 -22.33 -7.20
C PHE A 80 -30.84 -22.18 -6.45
N ARG A 81 -31.35 -23.31 -5.97
CA ARG A 81 -32.39 -23.37 -4.93
C ARG A 81 -32.07 -24.47 -3.92
N VAL A 82 -32.41 -24.23 -2.66
CA VAL A 82 -32.25 -25.18 -1.55
C VAL A 82 -33.59 -25.40 -0.87
N THR A 83 -33.97 -26.67 -0.78
CA THR A 83 -35.20 -27.14 -0.11
C THR A 83 -34.88 -28.38 0.71
N GLY A 84 -35.87 -28.94 1.40
CA GLY A 84 -35.71 -30.26 2.02
C GLY A 84 -36.41 -30.38 3.37
N SER A 85 -36.06 -31.45 4.08
CA SER A 85 -36.51 -31.75 5.44
C SER A 85 -35.31 -32.08 6.31
N THR A 86 -35.50 -32.15 7.63
CA THR A 86 -34.40 -32.45 8.55
C THR A 86 -33.68 -33.75 8.16
N GLY A 87 -32.36 -33.67 7.98
CA GLY A 87 -31.52 -34.78 7.54
C GLY A 87 -31.58 -35.11 6.05
N ARG A 88 -32.34 -34.35 5.25
CA ARG A 88 -32.54 -34.57 3.81
C ARG A 88 -32.68 -33.23 3.08
N ILE A 89 -31.55 -32.63 2.76
CA ILE A 89 -31.45 -31.34 2.08
C ILE A 89 -31.31 -31.59 0.58
N THR A 90 -32.09 -30.89 -0.24
CA THR A 90 -31.98 -30.91 -1.70
C THR A 90 -31.44 -29.58 -2.18
N VAL A 91 -30.32 -29.62 -2.91
CA VAL A 91 -29.72 -28.44 -3.54
C VAL A 91 -29.74 -28.64 -5.04
N GLU A 92 -30.31 -27.68 -5.75
CA GLU A 92 -30.36 -27.68 -7.20
C GLU A 92 -29.59 -26.48 -7.74
N GLY A 93 -28.75 -26.69 -8.76
CA GLY A 93 -27.82 -25.66 -9.25
C GLY A 93 -27.45 -25.82 -10.72
N THR A 94 -27.08 -24.71 -11.38
CA THR A 94 -26.76 -24.70 -12.83
C THR A 94 -25.38 -25.26 -13.18
N SER A 95 -24.50 -25.43 -12.19
CA SER A 95 -23.18 -26.06 -12.33
C SER A 95 -22.75 -26.68 -11.00
N PRO A 96 -21.71 -27.54 -10.97
CA PRO A 96 -21.15 -28.07 -9.73
C PRO A 96 -20.71 -26.98 -8.74
N ALA A 97 -20.06 -25.91 -9.19
CA ALA A 97 -19.71 -24.79 -8.33
C ALA A 97 -20.96 -24.10 -7.74
N VAL A 98 -22.00 -23.90 -8.55
CA VAL A 98 -23.25 -23.26 -8.10
C VAL A 98 -24.03 -24.15 -7.12
N LEU A 99 -23.94 -25.48 -7.25
CA LEU A 99 -24.42 -26.41 -6.22
C LEU A 99 -23.72 -26.18 -4.87
N LEU A 100 -22.38 -26.03 -4.89
CA LEU A 100 -21.61 -25.74 -3.67
C LEU A 100 -21.93 -24.35 -3.11
N THR A 101 -22.17 -23.34 -3.95
CA THR A 101 -22.66 -22.02 -3.51
C THR A 101 -24.02 -22.14 -2.80
N GLY A 102 -24.92 -22.97 -3.31
CA GLY A 102 -26.21 -23.25 -2.68
C GLY A 102 -26.06 -23.96 -1.33
N VAL A 103 -25.19 -24.98 -1.26
CA VAL A 103 -24.84 -25.64 0.01
C VAL A 103 -24.30 -24.63 1.02
N HIS A 104 -23.33 -23.80 0.64
CA HIS A 104 -22.72 -22.83 1.53
C HIS A 104 -23.70 -21.74 1.98
N THR A 105 -24.61 -21.31 1.11
CA THR A 105 -25.71 -20.40 1.48
C THR A 105 -26.61 -21.02 2.53
N TYR A 106 -26.96 -22.30 2.39
CA TYR A 106 -27.73 -23.04 3.37
C TYR A 106 -26.99 -23.19 4.69
N LEU A 107 -25.69 -23.52 4.67
CA LEU A 107 -24.86 -23.58 5.87
C LEU A 107 -24.87 -22.24 6.61
N ARG A 108 -24.61 -21.12 5.93
CA ARG A 108 -24.55 -19.79 6.57
C ARG A 108 -25.90 -19.37 7.15
N ARG A 109 -26.98 -19.53 6.38
CA ARG A 109 -28.30 -18.96 6.73
C ARG A 109 -29.16 -19.85 7.63
N THR A 110 -29.03 -21.17 7.52
CA THR A 110 -29.89 -22.13 8.26
C THR A 110 -29.12 -22.85 9.36
N VAL A 111 -27.90 -23.31 9.07
CA VAL A 111 -27.13 -24.14 10.03
C VAL A 111 -26.23 -23.29 10.92
N HIS A 112 -25.94 -22.06 10.51
CA HIS A 112 -24.98 -21.14 11.14
C HIS A 112 -23.54 -21.66 11.09
N ALA A 113 -23.14 -22.22 9.95
CA ALA A 113 -21.78 -22.67 9.68
C ALA A 113 -21.21 -22.02 8.41
N SER A 114 -19.88 -21.99 8.29
CA SER A 114 -19.19 -21.41 7.14
C SER A 114 -17.89 -22.16 6.82
N VAL A 115 -17.53 -22.16 5.54
CA VAL A 115 -16.20 -22.57 5.07
C VAL A 115 -15.49 -21.38 4.47
N SER A 116 -14.22 -21.16 4.84
CA SER A 116 -13.50 -19.96 4.42
C SER A 116 -11.98 -20.17 4.37
N TRP A 117 -11.29 -19.20 3.76
CA TRP A 117 -9.84 -19.13 3.74
C TRP A 117 -9.22 -19.18 5.14
N THR A 118 -9.76 -18.40 6.08
CA THR A 118 -9.17 -18.21 7.40
C THR A 118 -9.84 -19.06 8.50
N GLY A 119 -10.28 -20.26 8.13
CA GLY A 119 -10.84 -21.25 9.04
C GLY A 119 -12.31 -21.56 8.79
N ASP A 120 -12.70 -22.77 9.16
CA ASP A 120 -14.05 -23.28 9.04
C ASP A 120 -14.79 -23.25 10.38
N GLN A 121 -16.11 -23.33 10.33
CA GLN A 121 -16.98 -23.64 11.47
C GLN A 121 -17.53 -25.05 11.25
N PRO A 122 -16.94 -26.10 11.85
CA PRO A 122 -17.28 -27.49 11.56
C PRO A 122 -18.36 -28.07 12.48
N ALA A 123 -18.87 -27.31 13.46
CA ALA A 123 -19.76 -27.85 14.50
C ALA A 123 -21.21 -27.91 13.98
N LEU A 124 -21.50 -28.98 13.25
CA LEU A 124 -22.83 -29.22 12.67
C LEU A 124 -23.66 -30.17 13.54
N PRO A 125 -25.00 -29.99 13.63
CA PRO A 125 -25.86 -30.96 14.30
C PRO A 125 -25.83 -32.30 13.57
N GLY A 126 -26.04 -33.40 14.29
CA GLY A 126 -26.02 -34.76 13.71
C GLY A 126 -27.03 -34.94 12.56
N LEU A 127 -28.18 -34.25 12.63
CA LEU A 127 -29.10 -34.09 11.50
C LEU A 127 -29.19 -32.62 11.13
N LEU A 128 -28.94 -32.33 9.86
CA LEU A 128 -29.01 -30.99 9.31
C LEU A 128 -30.47 -30.46 9.35
N PRO A 129 -30.70 -29.24 9.85
CA PRO A 129 -32.05 -28.69 9.99
C PRO A 129 -32.69 -28.39 8.64
N ALA A 130 -34.01 -28.57 8.50
CA ALA A 130 -34.72 -28.10 7.32
C ALA A 130 -34.59 -26.57 7.17
N PRO A 131 -34.42 -26.02 5.95
CA PRO A 131 -34.53 -24.58 5.75
C PRO A 131 -35.97 -24.13 6.07
N ALA A 132 -36.11 -22.99 6.75
CA ALA A 132 -37.42 -22.46 7.13
C ALA A 132 -38.31 -22.12 5.92
N GLU A 133 -37.66 -21.74 4.82
CA GLU A 133 -38.25 -21.45 3.52
C GLU A 133 -37.30 -21.89 2.39
N GLU A 134 -37.79 -21.92 1.14
CA GLU A 134 -36.93 -22.19 -0.01
C GLU A 134 -35.87 -21.08 -0.14
N LEU A 135 -34.59 -21.46 -0.04
CA LEU A 135 -33.50 -20.51 -0.28
C LEU A 135 -33.19 -20.49 -1.76
N THR A 136 -33.15 -19.31 -2.37
CA THR A 136 -32.80 -19.17 -3.80
C THR A 136 -31.68 -18.17 -3.98
N GLY A 137 -30.90 -18.34 -5.05
CA GLY A 137 -29.90 -17.37 -5.47
C GLY A 137 -29.84 -17.30 -6.99
N ARG A 138 -29.69 -16.09 -7.52
CA ARG A 138 -29.50 -15.83 -8.95
C ARG A 138 -28.36 -14.83 -9.10
N ALA A 139 -27.31 -15.22 -9.82
CA ALA A 139 -26.20 -14.32 -10.08
C ALA A 139 -26.66 -13.12 -10.94
N ASN A 140 -26.29 -11.91 -10.56
CA ASN A 140 -26.60 -10.69 -11.28
C ASN A 140 -25.54 -10.33 -12.35
N VAL A 141 -24.44 -11.09 -12.41
CA VAL A 141 -23.35 -10.94 -13.38
C VAL A 141 -22.82 -12.29 -13.89
N PRO A 142 -22.36 -12.38 -15.16
CA PRO A 142 -21.84 -13.62 -15.73
C PRO A 142 -20.43 -14.01 -15.26
N HIS A 143 -19.59 -13.04 -14.86
CA HIS A 143 -18.20 -13.29 -14.47
C HIS A 143 -17.96 -13.00 -12.98
N ARG A 144 -17.49 -14.00 -12.24
CA ARG A 144 -16.93 -13.82 -10.89
C ARG A 144 -15.49 -14.30 -10.92
N PHE A 145 -14.58 -13.34 -11.14
CA PHE A 145 -13.15 -13.55 -11.30
C PHE A 145 -12.42 -13.50 -9.96
N VAL A 146 -11.39 -14.33 -9.80
CA VAL A 146 -10.57 -14.37 -8.60
C VAL A 146 -9.09 -14.60 -8.91
N LEU A 147 -8.26 -14.14 -7.97
CA LEU A 147 -6.80 -14.15 -7.89
C LEU A 147 -6.16 -13.05 -8.74
N ASN A 148 -5.18 -12.37 -8.14
CA ASN A 148 -4.32 -11.40 -8.81
C ASN A 148 -3.19 -12.12 -9.57
N ASP A 149 -2.56 -11.44 -10.51
CA ASP A 149 -1.33 -11.90 -11.18
C ASP A 149 -0.25 -12.30 -10.18
N THR A 150 -0.14 -11.58 -9.06
CA THR A 150 0.86 -11.78 -8.01
C THR A 150 0.45 -12.79 -6.93
N ASP A 151 -0.80 -13.26 -6.93
CA ASP A 151 -1.38 -14.12 -5.89
C ASP A 151 -0.54 -15.37 -5.63
N GLU A 152 -0.12 -16.06 -6.69
CA GLU A 152 0.62 -17.30 -6.54
C GLU A 152 1.97 -17.06 -5.83
N GLY A 153 2.65 -15.96 -6.15
CA GLY A 153 3.93 -15.60 -5.57
C GLY A 153 3.82 -15.29 -4.08
N TYR A 154 2.84 -14.46 -3.70
CA TYR A 154 2.72 -14.03 -2.30
C TYR A 154 1.92 -14.98 -1.42
N THR A 155 0.90 -15.67 -1.93
CA THR A 155 0.06 -16.59 -1.12
C THR A 155 0.77 -17.90 -0.82
N GLY A 156 1.53 -18.43 -1.80
CA GLY A 156 2.12 -19.75 -1.67
C GLY A 156 2.59 -20.29 -3.02
N PRO A 157 3.83 -19.97 -3.43
CA PRO A 157 4.38 -20.38 -4.72
C PRO A 157 4.73 -21.88 -4.76
N TYR A 158 4.73 -22.50 -3.59
CA TYR A 158 5.08 -23.90 -3.34
C TYR A 158 3.91 -24.70 -2.75
N ARG A 159 2.66 -24.22 -2.88
CA ARG A 159 1.47 -24.95 -2.44
C ARG A 159 1.37 -26.30 -3.12
N ASP A 160 1.00 -27.31 -2.35
CA ASP A 160 0.76 -28.65 -2.86
C ASP A 160 -0.67 -28.81 -3.43
N TRP A 161 -0.98 -30.01 -3.91
CA TRP A 161 -2.29 -30.30 -4.44
C TRP A 161 -3.41 -30.18 -3.41
N ASP A 162 -3.19 -30.64 -2.19
CA ASP A 162 -4.26 -30.68 -1.17
C ASP A 162 -4.69 -29.26 -0.79
N THR A 163 -3.71 -28.34 -0.71
CA THR A 163 -3.96 -26.92 -0.51
C THR A 163 -4.74 -26.32 -1.68
N TRP A 164 -4.33 -26.56 -2.94
CA TRP A 164 -5.06 -26.10 -4.13
C TRP A 164 -6.46 -26.71 -4.25
N GLN A 165 -6.63 -27.98 -3.92
CA GLN A 165 -7.93 -28.64 -3.99
C GLN A 165 -8.91 -28.02 -3.00
N ARG A 166 -8.44 -27.71 -1.78
CA ARG A 166 -9.24 -26.99 -0.78
C ARG A 166 -9.57 -25.58 -1.26
N GLU A 167 -8.60 -24.86 -1.82
CA GLU A 167 -8.82 -23.52 -2.35
C GLU A 167 -9.94 -23.50 -3.40
N LEU A 168 -9.88 -24.40 -4.38
CA LEU A 168 -10.91 -24.49 -5.43
C LEU A 168 -12.30 -24.86 -4.88
N ASP A 169 -12.37 -25.69 -3.84
CA ASP A 169 -13.63 -26.01 -3.18
C ASP A 169 -14.21 -24.79 -2.41
N ILE A 170 -13.36 -23.98 -1.78
CA ILE A 170 -13.74 -22.70 -1.13
C ILE A 170 -14.22 -21.70 -2.18
N LEU A 171 -13.46 -21.46 -3.24
CA LEU A 171 -13.83 -20.53 -4.32
C LEU A 171 -15.19 -20.90 -4.94
N ALA A 172 -15.45 -22.20 -5.15
CA ALA A 172 -16.74 -22.68 -5.61
C ALA A 172 -17.87 -22.43 -4.60
N ALA A 173 -17.62 -22.61 -3.30
CA ALA A 173 -18.57 -22.29 -2.23
C ALA A 173 -18.90 -20.78 -2.15
N HIS A 174 -18.01 -19.91 -2.63
CA HIS A 174 -18.22 -18.46 -2.77
C HIS A 174 -18.74 -18.04 -4.17
N GLY A 175 -19.03 -19.00 -5.05
CA GLY A 175 -19.68 -18.74 -6.35
C GLY A 175 -18.78 -18.17 -7.45
N ILE A 176 -17.47 -18.29 -7.27
CA ILE A 176 -16.48 -17.99 -8.31
C ILE A 176 -16.70 -18.88 -9.54
N ASN A 177 -16.42 -18.34 -10.74
CA ASN A 177 -16.41 -19.14 -11.96
C ASN A 177 -15.29 -18.81 -12.96
N ARG A 178 -14.41 -17.86 -12.65
CA ARG A 178 -13.20 -17.57 -13.42
C ARG A 178 -12.03 -17.58 -12.43
N VAL A 179 -11.10 -18.53 -12.59
CA VAL A 179 -9.97 -18.72 -11.67
C VAL A 179 -8.68 -18.55 -12.44
N LEU A 180 -7.85 -17.57 -12.09
CA LEU A 180 -6.52 -17.40 -12.70
C LEU A 180 -5.61 -18.56 -12.31
N VAL A 181 -4.86 -19.11 -13.27
CA VAL A 181 -3.92 -20.23 -13.02
C VAL A 181 -2.60 -19.94 -13.72
N TYR A 182 -1.57 -19.53 -12.97
CA TYR A 182 -0.22 -19.22 -13.48
C TYR A 182 0.77 -20.38 -13.32
N VAL A 183 0.62 -21.19 -12.28
CA VAL A 183 1.40 -22.42 -12.07
C VAL A 183 1.44 -23.27 -13.35
N GLY A 184 2.64 -23.75 -13.70
CA GLY A 184 2.90 -24.53 -14.91
C GLY A 184 3.17 -23.71 -16.17
N ALA A 185 3.04 -22.38 -16.13
CA ALA A 185 3.43 -21.52 -17.25
C ALA A 185 4.93 -21.62 -17.57
N ASP A 186 5.78 -21.86 -16.57
CA ASP A 186 7.20 -22.16 -16.73
C ASP A 186 7.45 -23.33 -17.69
N ALA A 187 6.70 -24.43 -17.56
CA ALA A 187 6.79 -25.57 -18.47
C ALA A 187 6.34 -25.22 -19.90
N VAL A 188 5.30 -24.39 -20.04
CA VAL A 188 4.82 -23.93 -21.35
C VAL A 188 5.89 -23.10 -22.06
N TYR A 189 6.48 -22.13 -21.37
CA TYR A 189 7.58 -21.33 -21.90
C TYR A 189 8.82 -22.17 -22.19
N TYR A 190 9.18 -23.09 -21.30
CA TYR A 190 10.28 -24.03 -21.52
C TYR A 190 10.08 -24.82 -22.83
N ASP A 191 8.94 -25.49 -23.00
CA ASP A 191 8.64 -26.28 -24.21
C ASP A 191 8.55 -25.42 -25.48
N THR A 192 8.08 -24.18 -25.34
CA THR A 192 8.02 -23.21 -26.45
C THR A 192 9.42 -22.91 -26.94
N PHE A 193 10.30 -22.39 -26.07
CA PHE A 193 11.62 -21.92 -26.49
C PHE A 193 12.62 -23.03 -26.78
N ARG A 194 12.35 -24.27 -26.34
CA ARG A 194 13.10 -25.46 -26.77
C ARG A 194 12.87 -25.83 -28.25
N GLN A 195 11.84 -25.28 -28.90
CA GLN A 195 11.64 -25.38 -30.37
C GLN A 195 12.43 -24.31 -31.15
N PHE A 196 13.00 -23.33 -30.44
CA PHE A 196 13.81 -22.24 -30.97
C PHE A 196 15.29 -22.48 -30.59
N PRO A 197 16.27 -21.68 -31.09
CA PRO A 197 17.70 -21.89 -30.85
C PRO A 197 18.18 -21.58 -29.41
N TYR A 198 17.51 -22.16 -28.41
CA TYR A 198 17.89 -22.14 -27.00
C TYR A 198 18.12 -23.54 -26.46
N THR A 199 19.20 -23.70 -25.72
CA THR A 199 19.54 -24.94 -25.02
C THR A 199 18.69 -25.12 -23.76
N ASP A 200 18.73 -26.32 -23.20
CA ASP A 200 18.11 -26.61 -21.90
C ASP A 200 18.59 -25.68 -20.78
N ALA A 201 19.91 -25.50 -20.69
CA ALA A 201 20.52 -24.74 -19.60
C ALA A 201 20.13 -23.25 -19.67
N GLU A 202 20.07 -22.68 -20.87
CA GLU A 202 19.68 -21.29 -21.07
C GLU A 202 18.24 -21.04 -20.61
N MET A 203 17.29 -21.89 -20.98
CA MET A 203 15.88 -21.72 -20.58
C MET A 203 15.67 -21.90 -19.08
N ARG A 204 16.38 -22.85 -18.46
CA ARG A 204 16.31 -23.05 -17.01
C ARG A 204 16.94 -21.92 -16.20
N SER A 205 17.87 -21.17 -16.80
CA SER A 205 18.45 -19.96 -16.18
C SER A 205 17.59 -18.71 -16.40
N TRP A 206 16.87 -18.64 -17.52
CA TRP A 206 16.00 -17.50 -17.85
C TRP A 206 14.68 -17.52 -17.07
N ILE A 207 14.15 -18.70 -16.75
CA ILE A 207 12.93 -18.85 -15.94
C ILE A 207 13.27 -18.60 -14.45
N PRO A 208 12.58 -17.67 -13.77
CA PRO A 208 12.74 -17.45 -12.33
C PRO A 208 12.34 -18.67 -11.49
N ALA A 209 12.85 -18.73 -10.27
CA ALA A 209 12.29 -19.62 -9.25
C ALA A 209 10.82 -19.28 -8.94
N PRO A 210 10.01 -20.26 -8.48
CA PRO A 210 8.55 -20.15 -8.37
C PRO A 210 8.01 -18.90 -7.67
N ALA A 211 8.65 -18.40 -6.60
CA ALA A 211 8.15 -17.23 -5.88
C ALA A 211 8.10 -15.96 -6.76
N HIS A 212 8.98 -15.86 -7.75
CA HIS A 212 9.13 -14.67 -8.60
C HIS A 212 8.54 -14.82 -10.02
N GLN A 213 8.01 -16.00 -10.36
CA GLN A 213 7.40 -16.26 -11.67
C GLN A 213 6.24 -15.30 -12.03
N PRO A 214 5.37 -14.84 -11.09
CA PRO A 214 4.35 -13.84 -11.40
C PRO A 214 4.84 -12.59 -12.13
N TRP A 215 5.94 -11.99 -11.66
CA TRP A 215 6.48 -10.76 -12.27
C TRP A 215 7.15 -11.04 -13.61
N TRP A 216 7.65 -12.26 -13.84
CA TRP A 216 8.13 -12.66 -15.17
C TRP A 216 7.00 -12.83 -16.18
N LEU A 217 5.85 -13.37 -15.75
CA LEU A 217 4.65 -13.47 -16.59
C LEU A 217 4.05 -12.10 -16.93
N LEU A 218 4.30 -11.10 -16.08
CA LEU A 218 3.99 -9.68 -16.33
C LEU A 218 5.07 -8.93 -17.12
N GLN A 219 6.13 -9.61 -17.59
CA GLN A 219 7.30 -9.02 -18.28
C GLN A 219 8.09 -8.00 -17.46
N ASN A 220 8.02 -8.05 -16.14
CA ASN A 220 8.74 -7.14 -15.25
C ASN A 220 10.16 -7.60 -14.94
N MET A 221 10.42 -8.92 -14.96
CA MET A 221 11.75 -9.46 -14.69
C MET A 221 11.99 -10.77 -15.43
N SER A 222 13.23 -11.22 -15.51
CA SER A 222 13.57 -12.58 -15.88
C SER A 222 14.77 -13.09 -15.06
N GLY A 223 14.93 -14.41 -14.97
CA GLY A 223 15.88 -15.02 -14.05
C GLY A 223 15.54 -14.77 -12.58
N PHE A 224 16.54 -14.81 -11.70
CA PHE A 224 16.43 -14.75 -10.23
C PHE A 224 16.01 -16.05 -9.53
N GLY A 225 16.66 -16.36 -8.40
CA GLY A 225 16.44 -17.58 -7.61
C GLY A 225 16.75 -18.91 -8.33
N GLY A 226 17.15 -18.89 -9.61
CA GLY A 226 17.41 -20.05 -10.45
C GLY A 226 18.87 -20.52 -10.48
N PRO A 227 19.27 -21.35 -11.46
CA PRO A 227 18.42 -21.96 -12.48
C PRO A 227 17.46 -23.03 -11.92
N VAL A 228 16.23 -23.07 -12.39
CA VAL A 228 15.25 -24.11 -11.99
C VAL A 228 15.64 -25.49 -12.54
N SER A 229 15.34 -26.59 -11.84
CA SER A 229 15.56 -27.94 -12.39
C SER A 229 14.43 -28.37 -13.33
N ARG A 230 14.73 -29.34 -14.22
CA ARG A 230 13.69 -30.01 -15.00
C ARG A 230 12.66 -30.70 -14.12
N GLN A 231 13.10 -31.30 -13.00
CA GLN A 231 12.20 -31.94 -12.05
C GLN A 231 11.17 -30.94 -11.50
N LEU A 232 11.62 -29.74 -11.12
CA LEU A 232 10.75 -28.70 -10.61
C LEU A 232 9.71 -28.29 -11.66
N ILE A 233 10.16 -28.01 -12.90
CA ILE A 233 9.29 -27.67 -14.03
C ILE A 233 8.23 -28.76 -14.26
N GLU A 234 8.63 -30.03 -14.33
CA GLU A 234 7.71 -31.15 -14.60
C GLU A 234 6.74 -31.41 -13.44
N ARG A 235 7.19 -31.30 -12.18
CA ARG A 235 6.31 -31.41 -11.00
C ARG A 235 5.27 -30.29 -10.97
N ARG A 236 5.67 -29.05 -11.31
CA ARG A 236 4.75 -27.91 -11.36
C ARG A 236 3.76 -28.04 -12.51
N ALA A 237 4.18 -28.54 -13.66
CA ALA A 237 3.29 -28.84 -14.78
C ALA A 237 2.21 -29.89 -14.42
N GLU A 238 2.59 -30.95 -13.70
CA GLU A 238 1.63 -31.96 -13.24
C GLU A 238 0.65 -31.39 -12.20
N LEU A 239 1.12 -30.56 -11.27
CA LEU A 239 0.24 -29.83 -10.36
C LEU A 239 -0.73 -28.92 -11.12
N ALA A 240 -0.23 -28.14 -12.08
CA ALA A 240 -1.04 -27.25 -12.92
C ALA A 240 -2.13 -28.01 -13.66
N ARG A 241 -1.82 -29.16 -14.27
CA ARG A 241 -2.80 -30.01 -14.95
C ARG A 241 -3.94 -30.42 -14.00
N ARG A 242 -3.61 -30.84 -12.78
CA ARG A 242 -4.63 -31.21 -11.77
C ARG A 242 -5.50 -30.02 -11.37
N ILE A 243 -4.91 -28.83 -11.22
CA ILE A 243 -5.64 -27.60 -10.90
C ILE A 243 -6.61 -27.25 -12.02
N VAL A 244 -6.12 -27.19 -13.26
CA VAL A 244 -6.93 -26.85 -14.43
C VAL A 244 -8.07 -27.85 -14.63
N ASP A 245 -7.79 -29.15 -14.51
CA ASP A 245 -8.80 -30.21 -14.59
C ASP A 245 -9.88 -30.02 -13.50
N ARG A 246 -9.48 -29.71 -12.27
CA ARG A 246 -10.43 -29.51 -11.17
C ARG A 246 -11.28 -28.25 -11.32
N VAL A 247 -10.71 -27.17 -11.85
CA VAL A 247 -11.48 -25.96 -12.20
C VAL A 247 -12.56 -26.31 -13.22
N ARG A 248 -12.23 -27.08 -14.27
CA ARG A 248 -13.20 -27.56 -15.28
C ARG A 248 -14.24 -28.51 -14.69
N GLU A 249 -13.84 -29.48 -13.87
CA GLU A 249 -14.74 -30.40 -13.18
C GLU A 249 -15.81 -29.68 -12.34
N LEU A 250 -15.43 -28.55 -11.72
CA LEU A 250 -16.35 -27.72 -10.94
C LEU A 250 -17.27 -26.84 -11.81
N GLY A 251 -17.14 -26.90 -13.14
CA GLY A 251 -17.88 -26.04 -14.07
C GLY A 251 -17.41 -24.58 -14.04
N MET A 252 -16.19 -24.33 -13.58
CA MET A 252 -15.52 -23.03 -13.62
C MET A 252 -14.57 -22.98 -14.83
N THR A 253 -14.14 -21.77 -15.21
CA THR A 253 -13.18 -21.58 -16.30
C THR A 253 -11.79 -21.30 -15.74
N PRO A 254 -10.77 -22.11 -16.07
CA PRO A 254 -9.38 -21.78 -15.76
C PRO A 254 -8.93 -20.65 -16.68
N VAL A 255 -8.62 -19.48 -16.13
CA VAL A 255 -8.07 -18.37 -16.89
C VAL A 255 -6.56 -18.58 -16.99
N LEU A 256 -6.07 -18.89 -18.20
CA LEU A 256 -4.66 -19.21 -18.44
C LEU A 256 -3.90 -17.97 -18.95
N PRO A 257 -2.57 -17.86 -18.75
CA PRO A 257 -1.77 -16.82 -19.40
C PRO A 257 -1.87 -16.93 -20.92
N GLY A 258 -2.03 -15.83 -21.63
CA GLY A 258 -1.86 -15.78 -23.08
C GLY A 258 -0.47 -15.28 -23.48
N TYR A 259 -0.14 -15.36 -24.77
CA TYR A 259 1.15 -14.89 -25.28
C TYR A 259 1.05 -13.51 -25.93
N PHE A 260 1.89 -12.59 -25.46
CA PHE A 260 1.92 -11.20 -25.94
C PHE A 260 3.34 -10.67 -26.20
N GLY A 261 4.33 -11.56 -26.35
CA GLY A 261 5.64 -11.24 -26.93
C GLY A 261 6.84 -11.36 -26.01
N THR A 262 6.72 -12.01 -24.85
CA THR A 262 7.85 -12.21 -23.92
C THR A 262 8.91 -13.13 -24.52
N VAL A 263 10.13 -12.62 -24.72
CA VAL A 263 11.27 -13.39 -25.24
C VAL A 263 12.58 -13.02 -24.51
N PRO A 264 13.64 -13.85 -24.54
CA PRO A 264 14.97 -13.40 -24.17
C PRO A 264 15.49 -12.30 -25.10
N ASP A 265 16.34 -11.40 -24.61
CA ASP A 265 16.80 -10.21 -25.36
C ASP A 265 17.55 -10.54 -26.65
N ASP A 266 18.26 -11.67 -26.67
CA ASP A 266 19.03 -12.13 -27.82
C ASP A 266 18.20 -12.89 -28.87
N PHE A 267 16.86 -12.98 -28.69
CA PHE A 267 15.97 -13.76 -29.56
C PHE A 267 16.08 -13.37 -31.03
N ALA A 268 16.05 -12.07 -31.36
CA ALA A 268 16.16 -11.61 -32.75
C ALA A 268 17.46 -12.06 -33.41
N ALA A 269 18.58 -12.00 -32.68
CA ALA A 269 19.89 -12.40 -33.19
C ALA A 269 19.99 -13.90 -33.45
N ARG A 270 19.30 -14.72 -32.64
CA ARG A 270 19.31 -16.18 -32.79
C ARG A 270 18.30 -16.70 -33.81
N TYR A 271 17.09 -16.13 -33.84
CA TYR A 271 16.02 -16.54 -34.76
C TYR A 271 16.30 -16.10 -36.19
N GLY A 272 16.77 -14.86 -36.38
CA GLY A 272 16.95 -14.25 -37.69
C GLY A 272 15.62 -13.84 -38.35
N GLY A 273 15.62 -13.67 -39.68
CA GLY A 273 14.44 -13.30 -40.44
C GLY A 273 13.96 -11.87 -40.13
N ASP A 274 12.65 -11.70 -39.91
CA ASP A 274 12.05 -10.41 -39.54
C ASP A 274 11.88 -10.21 -38.03
N ALA A 275 12.44 -11.11 -37.20
CA ALA A 275 12.35 -11.01 -35.75
C ALA A 275 12.92 -9.68 -35.27
N ARG A 276 12.10 -8.96 -34.48
CA ARG A 276 12.44 -7.67 -33.91
C ARG A 276 12.07 -7.67 -32.44
N VAL A 277 13.05 -7.46 -31.58
CA VAL A 277 12.86 -7.32 -30.13
C VAL A 277 12.99 -5.85 -29.76
N VAL A 278 11.99 -5.34 -29.05
CA VAL A 278 12.01 -4.01 -28.43
C VAL A 278 12.52 -4.16 -27.00
N PRO A 279 13.70 -3.60 -26.66
CA PRO A 279 14.23 -3.63 -25.30
C PRO A 279 13.26 -2.94 -24.33
N GLN A 280 13.01 -3.57 -23.18
CA GLN A 280 12.04 -3.06 -22.20
C GLN A 280 12.68 -2.28 -21.05
N GLY A 281 14.00 -2.27 -20.95
CA GLY A 281 14.73 -1.59 -19.87
C GLY A 281 14.62 -2.36 -18.56
N THR A 282 14.57 -1.61 -17.44
CA THR A 282 14.48 -2.21 -16.10
C THR A 282 13.13 -1.96 -15.44
N TRP A 283 12.78 -2.81 -14.48
CA TRP A 283 11.69 -2.61 -13.53
C TRP A 283 12.28 -2.80 -12.14
N VAL A 284 12.36 -1.71 -11.37
CA VAL A 284 12.82 -1.70 -9.97
C VAL A 284 14.08 -2.54 -9.73
N GLY A 285 15.13 -2.25 -10.51
CA GLY A 285 16.43 -2.91 -10.39
C GLY A 285 16.54 -4.28 -11.06
N PHE A 286 15.49 -4.79 -11.70
CA PHE A 286 15.54 -6.01 -12.51
C PHE A 286 15.53 -5.70 -14.01
N ASP A 287 16.27 -6.47 -14.78
CA ASP A 287 16.19 -6.46 -16.23
C ASP A 287 14.87 -7.09 -16.70
N ARG A 288 14.10 -6.32 -17.49
CA ARG A 288 12.88 -6.81 -18.13
C ARG A 288 13.24 -7.68 -19.33
N PRO A 289 12.53 -8.80 -19.59
CA PRO A 289 12.70 -9.53 -20.83
C PRO A 289 12.31 -8.67 -22.04
N GLY A 290 12.96 -8.90 -23.18
CA GLY A 290 12.64 -8.28 -24.44
C GLY A 290 11.20 -8.52 -24.91
N TRP A 291 10.65 -7.54 -25.64
CA TRP A 291 9.32 -7.62 -26.22
C TRP A 291 9.39 -7.84 -27.73
N LEU A 292 8.98 -9.03 -28.19
CA LEU A 292 8.93 -9.39 -29.60
C LEU A 292 7.80 -8.61 -30.31
N ASP A 293 8.16 -7.78 -31.30
CA ASP A 293 7.22 -6.93 -32.05
C ASP A 293 6.09 -7.78 -32.64
N PRO A 294 4.83 -7.60 -32.18
CA PRO A 294 3.71 -8.44 -32.59
C PRO A 294 3.37 -8.40 -34.08
N ARG A 295 3.89 -7.44 -34.84
CA ARG A 295 3.66 -7.31 -36.28
C ARG A 295 4.52 -8.26 -37.12
N THR A 296 5.54 -8.89 -36.52
CA THR A 296 6.50 -9.76 -37.22
C THR A 296 5.94 -11.17 -37.42
N THR A 297 6.43 -11.87 -38.44
CA THR A 297 6.13 -13.29 -38.65
C THR A 297 6.71 -14.15 -37.53
N ALA A 298 7.89 -13.79 -37.02
CA ALA A 298 8.48 -14.41 -35.84
C ALA A 298 7.53 -14.41 -34.61
N PHE A 299 6.82 -13.31 -34.35
CA PHE A 299 5.80 -13.28 -33.30
C PHE A 299 4.70 -14.32 -33.53
N GLY A 300 4.20 -14.41 -34.76
CA GLY A 300 3.20 -15.41 -35.15
C GLY A 300 3.68 -16.85 -34.91
N ASP A 301 4.93 -17.14 -35.22
CA ASP A 301 5.54 -18.47 -35.03
C ASP A 301 5.69 -18.81 -33.54
N VAL A 302 6.21 -17.89 -32.73
CA VAL A 302 6.36 -18.09 -31.28
C VAL A 302 5.00 -18.19 -30.59
N ALA A 303 4.04 -17.32 -30.92
CA ALA A 303 2.69 -17.39 -30.37
C ALA A 303 2.02 -18.73 -30.69
N ALA A 304 2.15 -19.22 -31.93
CA ALA A 304 1.62 -20.52 -32.32
C ALA A 304 2.33 -21.68 -31.58
N ALA A 305 3.64 -21.60 -31.36
CA ALA A 305 4.38 -22.58 -30.57
C ALA A 305 3.96 -22.56 -29.09
N PHE A 306 3.77 -21.37 -28.52
CA PHE A 306 3.29 -21.17 -27.14
C PHE A 306 1.93 -21.81 -26.93
N TYR A 307 0.93 -21.45 -27.74
CA TYR A 307 -0.41 -22.00 -27.56
C TYR A 307 -0.44 -23.51 -27.80
N ARG A 308 0.34 -24.06 -28.74
CA ARG A 308 0.48 -25.52 -28.89
C ARG A 308 1.05 -26.19 -27.64
N ALA A 309 2.12 -25.62 -27.06
CA ALA A 309 2.72 -26.14 -25.84
C ALA A 309 1.75 -26.06 -24.65
N GLN A 310 1.04 -24.95 -24.52
CA GLN A 310 0.02 -24.75 -23.48
C GLN A 310 -1.13 -25.75 -23.62
N SER A 311 -1.71 -25.90 -24.81
CA SER A 311 -2.75 -26.90 -25.08
C SER A 311 -2.27 -28.32 -24.78
N ALA A 312 -1.02 -28.66 -25.11
CA ALA A 312 -0.47 -29.98 -24.86
C ALA A 312 -0.28 -30.27 -23.36
N ARG A 313 0.12 -29.27 -22.56
CA ARG A 313 0.38 -29.41 -21.12
C ARG A 313 -0.89 -29.30 -20.27
N LEU A 314 -1.75 -28.34 -20.59
CA LEU A 314 -2.85 -27.90 -19.71
C LEU A 314 -4.24 -28.04 -20.37
N GLY A 315 -4.29 -28.27 -21.69
CA GLY A 315 -5.53 -28.20 -22.47
C GLY A 315 -6.00 -26.75 -22.71
N ASP A 316 -7.04 -26.60 -23.52
CA ASP A 316 -7.55 -25.29 -23.93
C ASP A 316 -8.43 -24.64 -22.86
N SER A 317 -8.52 -23.30 -22.91
CA SER A 317 -9.48 -22.51 -22.14
C SER A 317 -10.32 -21.63 -23.04
N THR A 318 -11.36 -21.03 -22.46
CA THR A 318 -12.20 -20.02 -23.12
C THR A 318 -11.83 -18.60 -22.70
N MET A 319 -10.88 -18.42 -21.79
CA MET A 319 -10.44 -17.10 -21.33
C MET A 319 -8.94 -17.11 -21.04
N TYR A 320 -8.24 -16.10 -21.55
CA TYR A 320 -6.80 -15.95 -21.42
C TYR A 320 -6.45 -14.56 -20.92
N LYS A 321 -5.53 -14.46 -19.95
CA LYS A 321 -5.10 -13.20 -19.37
C LYS A 321 -3.80 -12.71 -20.01
N MET A 322 -3.78 -11.46 -20.48
CA MET A 322 -2.62 -10.83 -21.12
C MET A 322 -2.59 -9.32 -20.86
N ASP A 323 -1.44 -8.81 -20.42
CA ASP A 323 -1.28 -7.41 -20.00
C ASP A 323 -0.09 -6.77 -20.74
N LEU A 324 -0.36 -6.18 -21.91
CA LEU A 324 0.69 -5.48 -22.66
C LEU A 324 1.17 -4.25 -21.89
N LEU A 325 2.49 -4.09 -21.76
CA LEU A 325 3.16 -2.92 -21.18
C LEU A 325 2.74 -2.68 -19.71
N HIS A 326 2.63 -3.76 -18.93
CA HIS A 326 2.34 -3.68 -17.50
C HIS A 326 3.46 -2.97 -16.72
N GLU A 327 3.08 -1.96 -15.92
CA GLU A 327 3.97 -1.16 -15.06
C GLU A 327 5.25 -0.65 -15.73
N GLY A 328 5.10 -0.17 -16.97
CA GLY A 328 6.19 0.41 -17.72
C GLY A 328 6.52 -0.40 -18.97
N GLY A 329 7.81 -0.62 -19.21
CA GLY A 329 8.29 -1.02 -20.52
C GLY A 329 8.14 0.12 -21.54
N THR A 330 8.39 -0.20 -22.81
CA THR A 330 8.20 0.77 -23.89
C THR A 330 7.71 0.07 -25.16
N PRO A 331 6.70 0.65 -25.84
CA PRO A 331 6.35 0.16 -27.16
C PRO A 331 7.42 0.47 -28.21
N GLY A 332 8.42 1.30 -27.88
CA GLY A 332 9.35 1.84 -28.85
C GLY A 332 8.60 2.60 -29.95
N ASP A 333 8.80 2.20 -31.20
CA ASP A 333 8.08 2.70 -32.38
C ASP A 333 6.92 1.78 -32.81
N VAL A 334 6.59 0.74 -32.04
CA VAL A 334 5.49 -0.18 -32.34
C VAL A 334 4.15 0.50 -31.99
N PRO A 335 3.24 0.71 -32.95
CA PRO A 335 1.94 1.29 -32.64
C PRO A 335 1.12 0.34 -31.77
N VAL A 336 0.75 0.77 -30.56
CA VAL A 336 0.05 -0.06 -29.56
C VAL A 336 -1.24 -0.69 -30.10
N GLY A 337 -2.01 0.04 -30.91
CA GLY A 337 -3.23 -0.50 -31.52
C GLY A 337 -2.97 -1.62 -32.54
N GLU A 338 -1.87 -1.54 -33.31
CA GLU A 338 -1.49 -2.61 -34.23
C GLU A 338 -0.97 -3.83 -33.48
N ALA A 339 -0.15 -3.62 -32.44
CA ALA A 339 0.31 -4.67 -31.56
C ALA A 339 -0.86 -5.42 -30.92
N ALA A 340 -1.84 -4.68 -30.37
CA ALA A 340 -3.03 -5.25 -29.75
C ALA A 340 -3.85 -6.11 -30.73
N ARG A 341 -4.06 -5.65 -31.97
CA ARG A 341 -4.73 -6.44 -33.02
C ARG A 341 -3.97 -7.72 -33.36
N ALA A 342 -2.65 -7.66 -33.42
CA ALA A 342 -1.84 -8.83 -33.73
C ALA A 342 -1.86 -9.86 -32.60
N VAL A 343 -1.80 -9.41 -31.34
CA VAL A 343 -1.97 -10.26 -30.15
C VAL A 343 -3.35 -10.91 -30.13
N GLU A 344 -4.41 -10.11 -30.34
CA GLU A 344 -5.79 -10.63 -30.43
C GLU A 344 -5.93 -11.65 -31.58
N ALA A 345 -5.36 -11.37 -32.75
CA ALA A 345 -5.41 -12.27 -33.90
C ALA A 345 -4.68 -13.59 -33.63
N ALA A 346 -3.54 -13.56 -32.92
CA ALA A 346 -2.82 -14.76 -32.52
C ALA A 346 -3.62 -15.60 -31.53
N LEU A 347 -4.21 -14.98 -30.51
CA LEU A 347 -5.12 -15.65 -29.58
C LEU A 347 -6.29 -16.31 -30.32
N ARG A 348 -6.99 -15.57 -31.17
CA ARG A 348 -8.17 -16.08 -31.90
C ARG A 348 -7.84 -17.19 -32.88
N ARG A 349 -6.63 -17.19 -33.44
CA ARG A 349 -6.17 -18.25 -34.34
C ARG A 349 -5.96 -19.57 -33.57
N ALA A 350 -5.40 -19.50 -32.38
CA ALA A 350 -5.20 -20.67 -31.52
C ALA A 350 -6.51 -21.13 -30.86
N HIS A 351 -7.29 -20.19 -30.35
CA HIS A 351 -8.51 -20.43 -29.57
C HIS A 351 -9.67 -19.57 -30.08
N PRO A 352 -10.39 -20.03 -31.13
CA PRO A 352 -11.52 -19.30 -31.68
C PRO A 352 -12.60 -19.02 -30.63
N GLY A 353 -12.93 -17.74 -30.43
CA GLY A 353 -13.98 -17.29 -29.51
C GLY A 353 -13.55 -17.11 -28.05
N ALA A 354 -12.26 -17.31 -27.73
CA ALA A 354 -11.72 -17.01 -26.42
C ALA A 354 -11.90 -15.53 -26.04
N LEU A 355 -12.04 -15.28 -24.74
CA LEU A 355 -12.04 -13.95 -24.15
C LEU A 355 -10.63 -13.55 -23.72
N TRP A 356 -10.24 -12.33 -24.04
CA TRP A 356 -9.03 -11.69 -23.53
C TRP A 356 -9.38 -10.97 -22.20
N ALA A 357 -8.91 -11.52 -21.08
CA ALA A 357 -8.93 -10.83 -19.79
C ALA A 357 -7.71 -9.89 -19.66
N ILE A 358 -7.94 -8.64 -19.25
CA ILE A 358 -6.87 -7.65 -19.09
C ILE A 358 -7.06 -6.88 -17.78
N LEU A 359 -5.95 -6.61 -17.08
CA LEU A 359 -5.94 -5.91 -15.80
C LEU A 359 -6.25 -4.42 -16.00
N GLY A 360 -7.25 -3.93 -15.27
CA GLY A 360 -7.45 -2.50 -15.05
C GLY A 360 -6.54 -2.01 -13.93
N TRP A 361 -5.36 -1.50 -14.28
CA TRP A 361 -4.35 -1.02 -13.34
C TRP A 361 -3.65 0.23 -13.87
N GLU A 362 -3.66 1.29 -13.08
CA GLU A 362 -3.13 2.62 -13.41
C GLU A 362 -3.63 3.13 -14.78
N THR A 363 -2.76 3.23 -15.77
CA THR A 363 -3.07 3.70 -17.12
C THR A 363 -3.41 2.56 -18.09
N ASN A 364 -3.32 1.31 -17.65
CA ASN A 364 -3.64 0.12 -18.44
C ASN A 364 -5.08 -0.37 -18.18
N PRO A 365 -5.78 -0.85 -19.22
CA PRO A 365 -5.38 -0.81 -20.63
C PRO A 365 -5.53 0.61 -21.25
N PRO A 366 -4.59 1.04 -22.11
CA PRO A 366 -4.70 2.35 -22.77
C PRO A 366 -5.81 2.34 -23.82
N ARG A 367 -6.43 3.51 -24.07
CA ARG A 367 -7.48 3.65 -25.10
C ARG A 367 -7.06 3.18 -26.49
N ALA A 368 -5.80 3.40 -26.86
CA ALA A 368 -5.24 2.95 -28.13
C ALA A 368 -5.31 1.42 -28.32
N LEU A 369 -5.22 0.65 -27.23
CA LEU A 369 -5.42 -0.80 -27.24
C LEU A 369 -6.91 -1.12 -27.37
N LEU A 370 -7.74 -0.56 -26.49
CA LEU A 370 -9.18 -0.85 -26.42
C LEU A 370 -9.93 -0.52 -27.71
N ASP A 371 -9.58 0.58 -28.38
CA ASP A 371 -10.24 1.00 -29.60
C ASP A 371 -9.75 0.25 -30.85
N ALA A 372 -8.68 -0.54 -30.73
CA ALA A 372 -8.12 -1.30 -31.84
C ALA A 372 -8.62 -2.75 -31.94
N VAL A 373 -9.07 -3.33 -30.82
CA VAL A 373 -9.51 -4.73 -30.67
C VAL A 373 -11.03 -4.86 -30.67
N ASP A 374 -11.55 -6.07 -30.84
CA ASP A 374 -12.99 -6.32 -30.68
C ASP A 374 -13.36 -6.43 -29.19
N LYS A 375 -13.89 -5.31 -28.68
CA LYS A 375 -14.32 -5.12 -27.29
C LYS A 375 -15.28 -6.20 -26.78
N SER A 376 -16.07 -6.83 -27.64
CA SER A 376 -17.00 -7.90 -27.22
C SER A 376 -16.29 -9.20 -26.81
N ARG A 377 -14.99 -9.32 -27.11
CA ARG A 377 -14.12 -10.44 -26.74
C ARG A 377 -13.09 -10.06 -25.69
N MET A 378 -13.33 -8.99 -24.95
CA MET A 378 -12.46 -8.53 -23.88
C MET A 378 -13.25 -8.43 -22.56
N LEU A 379 -12.57 -8.70 -21.45
CA LEU A 379 -13.05 -8.44 -20.10
C LEU A 379 -11.97 -7.71 -19.33
N ILE A 380 -12.23 -6.49 -18.90
CA ILE A 380 -11.33 -5.76 -18.01
C ILE A 380 -11.61 -6.21 -16.57
N VAL A 381 -10.60 -6.72 -15.88
CA VAL A 381 -10.70 -7.03 -14.43
C VAL A 381 -10.17 -5.83 -13.65
N ASP A 382 -11.08 -5.03 -13.09
CA ASP A 382 -10.73 -3.73 -12.47
C ASP A 382 -10.18 -3.91 -11.07
N GLY A 383 -8.87 -3.80 -10.89
CA GLY A 383 -8.26 -3.86 -9.56
C GLY A 383 -8.41 -2.57 -8.74
N LEU A 384 -8.94 -1.50 -9.35
CA LEU A 384 -8.90 -0.14 -8.80
C LEU A 384 -10.28 0.48 -8.58
N SER A 385 -11.36 -0.30 -8.65
CA SER A 385 -12.72 0.23 -8.49
C SER A 385 -12.93 0.91 -7.13
N ASP A 386 -12.17 0.49 -6.11
CA ASP A 386 -12.25 0.99 -4.73
C ASP A 386 -11.01 1.76 -4.27
N ARG A 387 -10.05 2.09 -5.15
CA ARG A 387 -8.81 2.76 -4.74
C ARG A 387 -8.92 4.28 -4.76
N TYR A 388 -9.30 4.85 -5.91
CA TYR A 388 -9.22 6.29 -6.13
C TYR A 388 -10.60 6.95 -6.11
N PRO A 389 -10.77 8.12 -5.45
CA PRO A 389 -12.04 8.84 -5.42
C PRO A 389 -12.47 9.37 -6.80
N THR A 390 -11.51 9.50 -7.73
CA THR A 390 -11.70 9.97 -9.10
C THR A 390 -12.28 8.90 -10.04
N VAL A 391 -12.12 7.62 -9.73
CA VAL A 391 -12.73 6.53 -10.49
C VAL A 391 -14.24 6.56 -10.23
N THR A 392 -15.00 7.01 -11.22
CA THR A 392 -16.45 7.24 -11.09
C THR A 392 -17.25 6.82 -12.33
N ASP A 393 -16.62 6.75 -13.51
CA ASP A 393 -17.31 6.36 -14.75
C ASP A 393 -16.42 5.49 -15.69
N ARG A 394 -16.39 4.19 -15.39
CA ARG A 394 -15.68 3.20 -16.22
C ARG A 394 -16.21 3.06 -17.64
N GLU A 395 -17.46 3.43 -17.90
CA GLU A 395 -18.03 3.39 -19.26
C GLU A 395 -17.31 4.36 -20.19
N SER A 396 -16.99 5.55 -19.68
CA SER A 396 -16.24 6.58 -20.41
C SER A 396 -14.77 6.20 -20.55
N ASP A 397 -14.17 5.75 -19.45
CA ASP A 397 -12.75 5.35 -19.39
C ASP A 397 -12.44 4.26 -20.41
N TRP A 398 -13.31 3.27 -20.56
CA TRP A 398 -13.07 2.09 -21.39
C TRP A 398 -13.93 2.01 -22.64
N GLY A 399 -14.71 3.07 -22.93
CA GLY A 399 -15.49 3.20 -24.16
C GLY A 399 -16.41 2.01 -24.44
N GLY A 400 -17.14 1.55 -23.41
CA GLY A 400 -18.09 0.44 -23.48
C GLY A 400 -17.48 -0.97 -23.53
N THR A 401 -16.21 -1.13 -23.16
CA THR A 401 -15.59 -2.47 -23.05
C THR A 401 -16.13 -3.17 -21.79
N PRO A 402 -16.54 -4.46 -21.85
CA PRO A 402 -17.01 -5.18 -20.68
C PRO A 402 -15.97 -5.22 -19.56
N TYR A 403 -16.41 -5.03 -18.32
CA TYR A 403 -15.52 -5.02 -17.15
C TYR A 403 -16.12 -5.66 -15.92
N ALA A 404 -15.26 -6.05 -14.98
CA ALA A 404 -15.63 -6.57 -13.67
C ALA A 404 -15.23 -5.57 -12.58
N TYR A 405 -16.17 -5.19 -11.71
CA TYR A 405 -15.90 -4.34 -10.55
C TYR A 405 -15.04 -5.12 -9.55
N GLY A 406 -13.91 -4.57 -9.13
CA GLY A 406 -13.00 -5.33 -8.29
C GLY A 406 -12.28 -4.50 -7.25
N SER A 407 -11.49 -5.22 -6.46
CA SER A 407 -10.66 -4.66 -5.39
C SER A 407 -9.40 -5.48 -5.25
N ILE A 408 -8.30 -4.77 -5.03
CA ILE A 408 -7.05 -5.28 -4.48
C ILE A 408 -6.97 -4.74 -3.05
N TRP A 409 -7.63 -5.40 -2.10
CA TRP A 409 -7.62 -4.95 -0.69
C TRP A 409 -6.32 -5.31 0.04
N ASN A 410 -5.51 -6.20 -0.54
CA ASN A 410 -4.27 -6.70 0.01
C ASN A 410 -3.15 -6.57 -1.02
N PHE A 411 -2.04 -5.94 -0.64
CA PHE A 411 -0.81 -5.81 -1.42
C PHE A 411 0.33 -6.55 -0.70
N GLY A 412 1.20 -7.23 -1.45
CA GLY A 412 2.35 -7.97 -0.91
C GLY A 412 2.02 -9.12 0.04
N GLY A 413 0.75 -9.39 0.35
CA GLY A 413 0.39 -10.31 1.42
C GLY A 413 0.48 -9.72 2.82
N HIS A 414 0.49 -8.39 2.98
CA HIS A 414 0.51 -7.75 4.29
C HIS A 414 -0.55 -8.36 5.22
N THR A 415 -0.20 -8.59 6.48
CA THR A 415 -1.09 -9.23 7.47
C THR A 415 -2.16 -8.29 8.02
N ALA A 416 -2.28 -7.06 7.49
CA ALA A 416 -3.22 -6.07 7.98
C ALA A 416 -4.70 -6.47 7.72
N ILE A 417 -5.56 -6.15 8.69
CA ILE A 417 -7.01 -6.39 8.59
C ILE A 417 -7.68 -5.17 7.95
N GLY A 418 -8.57 -5.43 6.98
CA GLY A 418 -9.52 -4.44 6.52
C GLY A 418 -9.75 -4.43 5.02
N ALA A 419 -10.74 -3.63 4.62
CA ALA A 419 -11.08 -3.37 3.22
C ALA A 419 -12.00 -2.14 3.12
N ASN A 420 -12.12 -1.56 1.93
CA ASN A 420 -13.06 -0.47 1.64
C ASN A 420 -14.50 -0.97 1.42
N ALA A 421 -15.00 -1.83 2.31
CA ALA A 421 -16.33 -2.44 2.20
C ALA A 421 -17.49 -1.44 1.97
N PRO A 422 -17.50 -0.23 2.59
CA PRO A 422 -18.52 0.77 2.33
C PRO A 422 -18.55 1.26 0.88
N ASP A 423 -17.39 1.36 0.23
CA ASP A 423 -17.32 1.74 -1.18
C ASP A 423 -17.87 0.63 -2.09
N TRP A 424 -17.63 -0.65 -1.77
CA TRP A 424 -18.13 -1.76 -2.58
C TRP A 424 -19.65 -1.81 -2.62
N VAL A 425 -20.30 -1.76 -1.45
CA VAL A 425 -21.77 -1.80 -1.36
C VAL A 425 -22.44 -0.55 -1.92
N GLU A 426 -21.72 0.58 -1.95
CA GLU A 426 -22.21 1.83 -2.51
C GLU A 426 -22.07 1.90 -4.04
N TRP A 427 -20.90 1.57 -4.57
CA TRP A 427 -20.55 1.85 -5.98
C TRP A 427 -20.91 0.72 -6.92
N TYR A 428 -20.76 -0.54 -6.50
CA TYR A 428 -21.12 -1.69 -7.34
C TYR A 428 -22.56 -1.63 -7.88
N PRO A 429 -23.62 -1.46 -7.05
CA PRO A 429 -24.98 -1.38 -7.57
C PRO A 429 -25.19 -0.15 -8.46
N LYS A 430 -24.56 0.99 -8.16
CA LYS A 430 -24.64 2.20 -9.02
C LYS A 430 -24.10 1.94 -10.43
N TRP A 431 -23.02 1.18 -10.56
CA TRP A 431 -22.41 0.85 -11.85
C TRP A 431 -23.19 -0.25 -12.56
N ARG A 432 -23.60 -1.30 -11.84
CA ARG A 432 -24.42 -2.41 -12.37
C ARG A 432 -25.75 -1.90 -12.93
N ASP A 433 -26.44 -1.05 -12.18
CA ASP A 433 -27.80 -0.61 -12.49
C ASP A 433 -27.83 0.63 -13.42
N LYS A 434 -26.66 1.14 -13.83
CA LYS A 434 -26.53 2.23 -14.82
C LYS A 434 -27.15 1.80 -16.15
N LYS A 435 -27.93 2.68 -16.78
CA LYS A 435 -28.53 2.41 -18.09
C LYS A 435 -27.42 2.19 -19.14
N GLY A 436 -27.42 1.01 -19.77
CA GLY A 436 -26.41 0.63 -20.76
C GLY A 436 -25.06 0.28 -20.15
N SER A 437 -25.01 -0.11 -18.88
CA SER A 437 -23.79 -0.56 -18.20
C SER A 437 -23.09 -1.69 -18.95
N SER A 438 -21.76 -1.59 -19.03
CA SER A 438 -20.88 -2.66 -19.52
C SER A 438 -20.34 -3.53 -18.39
N LEU A 439 -20.76 -3.27 -17.14
CA LEU A 439 -20.40 -4.10 -15.99
C LEU A 439 -20.91 -5.53 -16.22
N ALA A 440 -19.97 -6.46 -16.29
CA ALA A 440 -20.18 -7.86 -16.62
C ALA A 440 -19.66 -8.80 -15.51
N GLY A 441 -19.15 -8.27 -14.40
CA GLY A 441 -18.61 -9.12 -13.34
C GLY A 441 -18.21 -8.43 -12.06
N ILE A 442 -17.71 -9.27 -11.15
CA ILE A 442 -16.86 -8.88 -10.01
C ILE A 442 -15.46 -9.49 -10.17
N ALA A 443 -14.45 -8.85 -9.59
CA ALA A 443 -13.08 -9.33 -9.58
C ALA A 443 -12.46 -9.23 -8.17
N ALA A 444 -12.26 -10.37 -7.52
CA ALA A 444 -11.58 -10.49 -6.24
C ALA A 444 -10.07 -10.68 -6.47
N MET A 445 -9.27 -9.62 -6.35
CA MET A 445 -7.89 -9.62 -6.83
C MET A 445 -6.87 -9.24 -5.74
N PRO A 446 -6.90 -9.82 -4.53
CA PRO A 446 -5.84 -9.54 -3.57
C PRO A 446 -4.50 -10.03 -4.12
N GLU A 447 -3.41 -9.29 -3.89
CA GLU A 447 -2.07 -9.76 -4.25
C GLU A 447 -1.65 -11.00 -3.46
N ALA A 448 -2.27 -11.26 -2.31
CA ALA A 448 -2.25 -12.57 -1.68
C ALA A 448 -3.62 -12.94 -1.09
N SER A 449 -4.01 -14.20 -1.25
CA SER A 449 -5.19 -14.82 -0.63
C SER A 449 -4.88 -15.30 0.80
N ASP A 450 -5.78 -16.10 1.39
CA ASP A 450 -5.65 -16.66 2.75
C ASP A 450 -5.62 -15.64 3.90
N ASN A 451 -6.14 -14.44 3.65
CA ASN A 451 -6.37 -13.39 4.64
C ASN A 451 -7.75 -12.76 4.42
N ASN A 452 -8.21 -11.96 5.39
CA ASN A 452 -9.40 -11.13 5.24
C ASN A 452 -10.62 -11.89 4.63
N ALA A 453 -10.94 -13.08 5.13
CA ALA A 453 -12.06 -13.88 4.61
C ALA A 453 -13.41 -13.13 4.48
N PRO A 454 -13.76 -12.16 5.35
CA PRO A 454 -14.94 -11.32 5.13
C PRO A 454 -14.91 -10.52 3.83
N ALA A 455 -13.73 -10.08 3.36
CA ALA A 455 -13.56 -9.37 2.10
C ALA A 455 -14.00 -10.21 0.90
N LEU A 456 -13.51 -11.46 0.79
CA LEU A 456 -13.94 -12.40 -0.26
C LEU A 456 -15.44 -12.64 -0.18
N ALA A 457 -15.94 -12.96 1.02
CA ALA A 457 -17.35 -13.29 1.21
C ALA A 457 -18.26 -12.10 0.82
N LEU A 458 -17.94 -10.89 1.24
CA LEU A 458 -18.73 -9.69 0.94
C LEU A 458 -18.69 -9.35 -0.56
N LEU A 459 -17.49 -9.32 -1.15
CA LEU A 459 -17.32 -8.98 -2.57
C LEU A 459 -18.04 -9.99 -3.47
N THR A 460 -18.01 -11.28 -3.12
CA THR A 460 -18.74 -12.33 -3.85
C THR A 460 -20.24 -12.28 -3.61
N ASP A 461 -20.71 -11.95 -2.40
CA ASP A 461 -22.13 -11.78 -2.09
C ASP A 461 -22.79 -10.64 -2.89
N LEU A 462 -22.04 -9.64 -3.37
CA LEU A 462 -22.54 -8.62 -4.30
C LEU A 462 -23.09 -9.23 -5.60
N ALA A 463 -22.48 -10.31 -6.09
CA ALA A 463 -22.92 -10.98 -7.31
C ALA A 463 -24.23 -11.76 -7.13
N TRP A 464 -24.64 -12.04 -5.90
CA TRP A 464 -25.82 -12.84 -5.56
C TRP A 464 -26.94 -12.03 -4.90
N THR A 465 -26.67 -10.79 -4.51
CA THR A 465 -27.61 -9.93 -3.78
C THR A 465 -28.30 -8.94 -4.73
N PRO A 466 -29.65 -8.91 -4.77
CA PRO A 466 -30.37 -7.85 -5.47
C PRO A 466 -30.28 -6.53 -4.70
N GLY A 467 -30.10 -5.41 -5.40
CA GLY A 467 -30.02 -4.09 -4.77
C GLY A 467 -28.69 -3.85 -4.05
N THR A 468 -28.77 -3.32 -2.83
CA THR A 468 -27.65 -2.90 -1.97
C THR A 468 -27.61 -3.77 -0.70
N ILE A 469 -26.41 -4.13 -0.26
CA ILE A 469 -26.18 -4.84 1.01
C ILE A 469 -26.13 -3.82 2.17
N ASP A 470 -26.86 -4.09 3.26
CA ASP A 470 -26.66 -3.41 4.53
C ASP A 470 -25.48 -4.04 5.28
N LEU A 471 -24.47 -3.23 5.61
CA LEU A 471 -23.24 -3.74 6.22
C LEU A 471 -23.44 -4.15 7.68
N ASP A 472 -24.32 -3.49 8.44
CA ASP A 472 -24.54 -3.86 9.84
C ASP A 472 -25.24 -5.22 9.92
N ASP A 473 -26.26 -5.42 9.10
CA ASP A 473 -26.96 -6.70 9.01
C ASP A 473 -26.03 -7.81 8.46
N TRP A 474 -25.22 -7.50 7.44
CA TRP A 474 -24.31 -8.48 6.84
C TRP A 474 -23.24 -8.94 7.83
N PHE A 475 -22.59 -8.02 8.55
CA PHE A 475 -21.55 -8.37 9.53
C PHE A 475 -22.13 -9.07 10.78
N ALA A 476 -23.33 -8.70 11.22
CA ALA A 476 -24.03 -9.42 12.28
C ALA A 476 -24.32 -10.88 11.87
N ALA A 477 -24.83 -11.10 10.64
CA ALA A 477 -25.07 -12.45 10.11
C ALA A 477 -23.76 -13.23 9.89
N HIS A 478 -22.70 -12.54 9.44
CA HIS A 478 -21.37 -13.11 9.28
C HIS A 478 -20.86 -13.69 10.61
N ALA A 479 -20.92 -12.91 11.69
CA ALA A 479 -20.49 -13.34 13.02
C ALA A 479 -21.19 -14.64 13.48
N VAL A 480 -22.50 -14.74 13.26
CA VAL A 480 -23.30 -15.93 13.62
C VAL A 480 -22.81 -17.16 12.86
N SER A 481 -22.71 -17.08 11.52
CA SER A 481 -22.30 -18.20 10.68
C SER A 481 -20.82 -18.59 10.85
N ARG A 482 -19.98 -17.61 11.19
CA ARG A 482 -18.54 -17.81 11.38
C ARG A 482 -18.22 -18.57 12.66
N TYR A 483 -19.02 -18.37 13.73
CA TYR A 483 -18.75 -18.99 15.03
C TYR A 483 -19.70 -20.13 15.42
N GLY A 484 -20.84 -20.28 14.76
CA GLY A 484 -21.75 -21.41 15.01
C GLY A 484 -23.06 -21.04 15.68
N GLY A 485 -23.30 -19.76 15.96
CA GLY A 485 -24.47 -19.34 16.72
C GLY A 485 -24.46 -17.87 17.11
N ALA A 486 -25.61 -17.39 17.54
CA ALA A 486 -25.76 -16.03 18.01
C ALA A 486 -25.04 -15.80 19.34
N ASP A 487 -24.30 -14.70 19.41
CA ASP A 487 -23.63 -14.24 20.61
C ASP A 487 -23.50 -12.72 20.54
N ARG A 488 -23.88 -12.04 21.63
CA ARG A 488 -23.88 -10.57 21.67
C ARG A 488 -22.47 -9.99 21.56
N HIS A 489 -21.48 -10.69 22.09
CA HIS A 489 -20.09 -10.25 22.06
C HIS A 489 -19.49 -10.49 20.68
N ALA A 490 -19.87 -11.59 20.00
CA ALA A 490 -19.53 -11.77 18.60
C ALA A 490 -20.10 -10.66 17.70
N ALA A 491 -21.37 -10.32 17.88
CA ALA A 491 -22.00 -9.23 17.14
C ALA A 491 -21.32 -7.87 17.41
N ALA A 492 -20.98 -7.58 18.67
CA ALA A 492 -20.28 -6.36 19.05
C ALA A 492 -18.86 -6.28 18.45
N ALA A 493 -18.09 -7.38 18.52
CA ALA A 493 -16.76 -7.47 17.92
C ALA A 493 -16.79 -7.16 16.42
N TRP A 494 -17.69 -7.82 15.68
CA TRP A 494 -17.80 -7.63 14.23
C TRP A 494 -18.39 -6.28 13.85
N HIS A 495 -19.26 -5.70 14.68
CA HIS A 495 -19.69 -4.31 14.50
C HIS A 495 -18.52 -3.33 14.64
N THR A 496 -17.67 -3.50 15.65
CA THR A 496 -16.45 -2.70 15.82
C THR A 496 -15.51 -2.85 14.62
N ILE A 497 -15.23 -4.09 14.18
CA ILE A 497 -14.38 -4.37 13.02
C ILE A 497 -14.95 -3.71 11.75
N ARG A 498 -16.26 -3.82 11.52
CA ARG A 498 -16.99 -3.16 10.41
C ARG A 498 -16.90 -1.64 10.49
N ALA A 499 -17.00 -1.05 11.67
CA ALA A 499 -16.99 0.41 11.85
C ALA A 499 -15.58 1.04 11.71
N THR A 500 -14.53 0.21 11.75
CA THR A 500 -13.13 0.64 11.77
C THR A 500 -12.34 0.05 10.61
N ALA A 501 -11.71 -1.12 10.78
CA ALA A 501 -10.83 -1.74 9.77
C ALA A 501 -11.57 -2.07 8.46
N TYR A 502 -12.83 -2.50 8.52
CA TYR A 502 -13.70 -2.67 7.35
C TYR A 502 -14.57 -1.44 7.06
N GLY A 503 -14.33 -0.33 7.76
CA GLY A 503 -15.03 0.96 7.60
C GLY A 503 -14.24 1.97 6.78
N MET A 504 -13.04 1.60 6.30
CA MET A 504 -12.17 2.43 5.49
C MET A 504 -12.84 2.83 4.16
N ARG A 505 -12.34 3.93 3.58
CA ARG A 505 -12.92 4.56 2.39
C ARG A 505 -11.81 4.90 1.41
N ARG A 506 -12.13 4.87 0.12
CA ARG A 506 -11.24 5.29 -0.99
C ARG A 506 -10.89 6.78 -1.01
N THR A 507 -11.40 7.59 -0.08
CA THR A 507 -11.23 9.06 -0.07
C THR A 507 -9.77 9.50 0.06
N ASP A 508 -8.94 8.66 0.66
CA ASP A 508 -7.50 8.87 0.83
C ASP A 508 -6.67 8.21 -0.29
N SER A 509 -7.31 7.70 -1.35
CA SER A 509 -6.67 7.06 -2.50
C SER A 509 -5.97 5.72 -2.23
N TRP A 510 -6.40 5.00 -1.19
CA TRP A 510 -5.90 3.66 -0.82
C TRP A 510 -7.01 2.61 -0.80
N SER A 511 -6.70 1.36 -1.19
CA SER A 511 -7.58 0.19 -1.04
C SER A 511 -7.23 -0.64 0.20
N GLU A 512 -5.95 -0.64 0.55
CA GLU A 512 -5.28 -1.48 1.54
C GLU A 512 -5.17 -0.82 2.92
N ALA A 513 -5.20 -1.64 3.97
CA ALA A 513 -4.99 -1.18 5.34
C ALA A 513 -3.54 -0.71 5.58
N PRO A 514 -3.29 0.20 6.54
CA PRO A 514 -1.94 0.60 6.90
C PRO A 514 -1.21 -0.54 7.64
N ASP A 515 0.06 -0.77 7.29
CA ASP A 515 0.91 -1.74 8.00
C ASP A 515 1.19 -1.35 9.44
N GLY A 516 1.52 -2.33 10.29
CA GLY A 516 2.32 -2.10 11.48
C GLY A 516 3.74 -1.63 11.13
N LEU A 517 4.45 -1.06 12.10
CA LEU A 517 5.83 -0.60 11.94
C LEU A 517 6.86 -1.58 12.51
N PHE A 518 6.41 -2.68 13.12
CA PHE A 518 7.33 -3.71 13.61
C PHE A 518 8.13 -4.35 12.48
N GLY A 519 7.54 -4.55 11.31
CA GLY A 519 8.21 -5.09 10.11
C GLY A 519 9.03 -4.07 9.31
N ALA A 520 8.96 -2.78 9.64
CA ALA A 520 9.68 -1.75 8.90
C ALA A 520 11.19 -1.84 9.13
N ARG A 521 11.99 -1.47 8.11
CA ARG A 521 13.40 -1.12 8.35
C ARG A 521 13.47 0.02 9.39
N PRO A 522 14.25 -0.14 10.48
CA PRO A 522 14.20 0.78 11.59
C PRO A 522 14.59 2.21 11.23
N SER A 523 13.73 3.13 11.63
CA SER A 523 14.01 4.57 11.70
C SER A 523 13.07 5.19 12.74
N LEU A 524 13.53 6.18 13.50
CA LEU A 524 12.66 6.96 14.40
C LEU A 524 11.55 7.72 13.65
N THR A 525 11.65 7.86 12.32
CA THR A 525 10.66 8.53 11.46
C THR A 525 9.95 7.57 10.51
N ALA A 526 10.09 6.25 10.67
CA ALA A 526 9.38 5.29 9.83
C ALA A 526 7.86 5.47 9.96
N THR A 527 7.16 5.59 8.83
CA THR A 527 5.69 5.72 8.76
C THR A 527 5.02 4.55 8.03
N LYS A 528 5.81 3.68 7.42
CA LYS A 528 5.40 2.52 6.62
C LYS A 528 6.48 1.44 6.67
N ALA A 529 6.08 0.18 6.50
CA ALA A 529 7.00 -0.94 6.37
C ALA A 529 7.41 -1.18 4.91
N ALA A 530 6.44 -1.22 4.00
CA ALA A 530 6.69 -1.26 2.56
C ALA A 530 6.68 0.15 1.95
N ALA A 531 7.44 0.37 0.86
CA ALA A 531 7.55 1.67 0.19
C ALA A 531 6.19 2.25 -0.28
N TRP A 532 5.27 1.38 -0.71
CA TRP A 532 3.94 1.74 -1.24
C TRP A 532 2.79 1.34 -0.32
N SER A 533 2.93 1.57 0.98
CA SER A 533 1.85 1.39 1.97
C SER A 533 1.35 2.74 2.51
N PRO A 534 0.10 2.80 3.04
CA PRO A 534 -0.39 4.01 3.68
C PRO A 534 0.50 4.48 4.86
N GLU A 535 0.87 5.76 4.84
CA GLU A 535 1.78 6.35 5.85
C GLU A 535 1.07 6.70 7.16
N THR A 536 -0.27 6.74 7.16
CA THR A 536 -1.09 7.19 8.30
C THR A 536 -2.14 6.15 8.68
N GLU A 537 -2.62 6.21 9.91
CA GLU A 537 -3.78 5.41 10.35
C GLU A 537 -5.00 5.73 9.46
N ARG A 538 -5.67 4.70 8.94
CA ARG A 538 -6.87 4.84 8.10
C ARG A 538 -8.19 4.64 8.85
N TYR A 539 -8.11 4.25 10.12
CA TYR A 539 -9.22 4.10 11.05
C TYR A 539 -8.76 4.45 12.47
N ASP A 540 -9.71 4.73 13.37
CA ASP A 540 -9.38 4.99 14.77
C ASP A 540 -8.97 3.70 15.49
N THR A 541 -7.67 3.52 15.72
CA THR A 541 -7.10 2.35 16.38
C THR A 541 -7.53 2.21 17.85
N THR A 542 -7.89 3.30 18.52
CA THR A 542 -8.46 3.27 19.88
C THR A 542 -9.89 2.71 19.87
N ALA A 543 -10.68 3.03 18.84
CA ALA A 543 -12.02 2.48 18.66
C ALA A 543 -12.03 1.01 18.20
N PHE A 544 -10.91 0.51 17.65
CA PHE A 544 -10.76 -0.89 17.26
C PHE A 544 -10.52 -1.82 18.45
N ASP A 545 -9.78 -1.36 19.47
CA ASP A 545 -9.39 -2.14 20.66
C ASP A 545 -10.53 -2.95 21.32
N PRO A 546 -11.75 -2.41 21.50
CA PRO A 546 -12.85 -3.17 22.12
C PRO A 546 -13.17 -4.48 21.41
N SER A 547 -12.93 -4.59 20.09
CA SER A 547 -13.16 -5.83 19.35
C SER A 547 -12.44 -7.04 19.95
N LEU A 548 -11.22 -6.86 20.46
CA LEU A 548 -10.48 -7.92 21.13
C LEU A 548 -11.15 -8.35 22.45
N THR A 549 -11.64 -7.39 23.23
CA THR A 549 -12.34 -7.70 24.49
C THR A 549 -13.63 -8.47 24.18
N GLU A 550 -14.39 -8.01 23.20
CA GLU A 550 -15.62 -8.67 22.76
C GLU A 550 -15.34 -10.10 22.24
N LEU A 551 -14.28 -10.33 21.46
CA LEU A 551 -13.90 -11.69 21.05
C LEU A 551 -13.52 -12.60 22.22
N LEU A 552 -12.85 -12.05 23.25
CA LEU A 552 -12.50 -12.80 24.46
C LEU A 552 -13.73 -13.11 25.33
N ASP A 553 -14.82 -12.35 25.21
CA ASP A 553 -16.04 -12.51 25.99
C ASP A 553 -17.12 -13.39 25.30
N ILE A 554 -16.95 -13.76 24.03
CA ILE A 554 -17.80 -14.74 23.32
C ILE A 554 -17.96 -16.01 24.16
N ARG A 555 -19.13 -16.66 24.23
CA ARG A 555 -19.28 -17.88 25.07
C ARG A 555 -18.30 -19.01 24.68
N GLU A 556 -17.75 -19.71 25.67
CA GLU A 556 -16.70 -20.74 25.51
C GLU A 556 -17.03 -21.81 24.45
N GLU A 557 -18.29 -22.22 24.36
CA GLU A 557 -18.77 -23.20 23.39
C GLU A 557 -18.55 -22.81 21.92
N LEU A 558 -18.50 -21.51 21.62
CA LEU A 558 -18.27 -21.00 20.26
C LEU A 558 -16.79 -20.74 19.95
N ARG A 559 -15.90 -20.87 20.94
CA ARG A 559 -14.47 -20.56 20.80
C ARG A 559 -13.63 -21.70 20.22
N GLN A 560 -14.23 -22.87 20.02
CA GLN A 560 -13.52 -24.07 19.59
C GLN A 560 -13.35 -24.16 18.07
N SER A 561 -14.04 -23.33 17.29
CA SER A 561 -13.92 -23.36 15.83
C SER A 561 -12.55 -22.83 15.37
N PRO A 562 -11.95 -23.41 14.31
CA PRO A 562 -10.78 -22.85 13.67
C PRO A 562 -10.96 -21.39 13.24
N ALA A 563 -12.16 -21.00 12.80
CA ALA A 563 -12.47 -19.61 12.45
C ALA A 563 -12.35 -18.64 13.63
N TYR A 564 -12.87 -19.00 14.82
CA TYR A 564 -12.68 -18.19 16.03
C TYR A 564 -11.21 -18.11 16.43
N GLN A 565 -10.51 -19.24 16.42
CA GLN A 565 -9.10 -19.30 16.81
C GLN A 565 -8.21 -18.45 15.89
N TYR A 566 -8.54 -18.39 14.60
CA TYR A 566 -7.88 -17.47 13.68
C TYR A 566 -8.18 -16.01 14.05
N ASP A 567 -9.46 -15.63 14.18
CA ASP A 567 -9.86 -14.23 14.40
C ASP A 567 -9.32 -13.66 15.70
N VAL A 568 -9.36 -14.44 16.78
CA VAL A 568 -8.86 -13.97 18.08
C VAL A 568 -7.36 -13.71 18.04
N VAL A 569 -6.61 -14.47 17.22
CA VAL A 569 -5.17 -14.22 16.98
C VAL A 569 -4.97 -13.02 16.08
N ASP A 570 -5.67 -12.94 14.95
CA ASP A 570 -5.48 -11.87 13.96
C ASP A 570 -5.90 -10.50 14.53
N VAL A 571 -7.00 -10.44 15.29
CA VAL A 571 -7.43 -9.22 15.99
C VAL A 571 -6.46 -8.84 17.11
N ALA A 572 -5.99 -9.80 17.91
CA ALA A 572 -4.98 -9.52 18.95
C ALA A 572 -3.65 -9.04 18.32
N ARG A 573 -3.25 -9.63 17.20
CA ARG A 573 -2.11 -9.21 16.39
C ARG A 573 -2.32 -7.77 15.90
N GLN A 574 -3.46 -7.45 15.28
CA GLN A 574 -3.75 -6.11 14.79
C GLN A 574 -3.74 -5.06 15.91
N VAL A 575 -4.36 -5.37 17.06
CA VAL A 575 -4.35 -4.50 18.24
C VAL A 575 -2.92 -4.20 18.70
N LEU A 576 -2.06 -5.22 18.78
CA LEU A 576 -0.67 -5.06 19.21
C LEU A 576 0.16 -4.33 18.16
N SER A 577 -0.02 -4.67 16.88
CA SER A 577 0.63 -4.05 15.72
C SER A 577 0.31 -2.55 15.63
N ASN A 578 -0.95 -2.16 15.88
CA ASN A 578 -1.37 -0.75 15.93
C ASN A 578 -0.55 0.07 16.95
N ARG A 579 -0.02 -0.55 18.01
CA ARG A 579 0.79 0.15 19.01
C ARG A 579 2.15 0.58 18.51
N SER A 580 2.67 -0.01 17.44
CA SER A 580 3.92 0.45 16.85
C SER A 580 3.82 1.89 16.35
N ARG A 581 2.65 2.28 15.78
CA ARG A 581 2.38 3.63 15.27
C ARG A 581 2.20 4.67 16.39
N LEU A 582 1.87 4.21 17.60
CA LEU A 582 1.74 5.03 18.79
C LEU A 582 3.06 5.18 19.56
N LEU A 583 3.85 4.11 19.64
CA LEU A 583 5.05 4.05 20.48
C LEU A 583 6.27 4.63 19.77
N LEU A 584 6.43 4.44 18.45
CA LEU A 584 7.59 4.96 17.72
C LEU A 584 7.72 6.50 17.83
N PRO A 585 6.65 7.31 17.66
CA PRO A 585 6.74 8.76 17.88
C PRO A 585 7.13 9.13 19.32
N GLN A 586 6.71 8.35 20.32
CA GLN A 586 7.11 8.57 21.71
C GLN A 586 8.59 8.25 21.94
N ILE A 587 9.09 7.15 21.35
CA ILE A 587 10.52 6.79 21.36
C ILE A 587 11.33 7.93 20.73
N LYS A 588 10.91 8.41 19.56
CA LYS A 588 11.53 9.56 18.89
C LYS A 588 11.55 10.80 19.78
N ALA A 589 10.40 11.16 20.38
CA ALA A 589 10.34 12.33 21.23
C ALA A 589 11.23 12.21 22.48
N ALA A 590 11.33 11.02 23.08
CA ALA A 590 12.24 10.77 24.19
C ALA A 590 13.72 10.91 23.77
N HIS A 591 14.07 10.40 22.59
CA HIS A 591 15.41 10.57 22.00
C HIS A 591 15.74 12.04 21.72
N ASP A 592 14.87 12.75 21.00
CA ASP A 592 15.08 14.15 20.59
C ASP A 592 15.14 15.11 21.79
N THR A 593 14.50 14.76 22.90
CA THR A 593 14.50 15.55 24.14
C THR A 593 15.60 15.15 25.13
N GLY A 594 16.41 14.14 24.80
CA GLY A 594 17.49 13.64 25.67
C GLY A 594 17.00 12.91 26.92
N GLU A 595 15.74 12.46 26.95
CA GLU A 595 15.14 11.73 28.07
C GLU A 595 15.57 10.25 28.03
N GLN A 596 16.84 9.98 28.32
CA GLN A 596 17.47 8.66 28.16
C GLN A 596 16.73 7.53 28.90
N ASP A 597 16.31 7.75 30.15
CA ASP A 597 15.58 6.73 30.92
C ASP A 597 14.23 6.37 30.29
N LEU A 598 13.54 7.38 29.74
CA LEU A 598 12.28 7.18 29.03
C LEU A 598 12.55 6.45 27.71
N PHE A 599 13.55 6.88 26.95
CA PHE A 599 13.96 6.22 25.70
C PHE A 599 14.24 4.72 25.94
N CYS A 600 15.09 4.37 26.91
CA CYS A 600 15.41 2.99 27.26
C CYS A 600 14.19 2.20 27.76
N THR A 601 13.20 2.85 28.35
CA THR A 601 11.96 2.20 28.80
C THR A 601 11.02 1.91 27.63
N LEU A 602 10.86 2.88 26.72
CA LEU A 602 10.01 2.74 25.55
C LEU A 602 10.59 1.75 24.54
N THR A 603 11.90 1.74 24.29
CA THR A 603 12.54 0.75 23.39
C THR A 603 12.47 -0.68 23.94
N ARG A 604 12.63 -0.87 25.26
CA ARG A 604 12.37 -2.18 25.90
C ARG A 604 10.91 -2.60 25.76
N THR A 605 9.98 -1.66 25.91
CA THR A 605 8.55 -1.93 25.73
C THR A 605 8.27 -2.37 24.29
N TRP A 606 8.82 -1.66 23.30
CA TRP A 606 8.74 -2.01 21.88
C TRP A 606 9.17 -3.44 21.61
N LEU A 607 10.38 -3.80 22.06
CA LEU A 607 10.93 -5.14 21.84
C LEU A 607 10.12 -6.22 22.58
N SER A 608 9.63 -5.93 23.80
CA SER A 608 8.77 -6.87 24.53
C SER A 608 7.41 -7.11 23.86
N TRP A 609 6.89 -6.11 23.14
CA TRP A 609 5.67 -6.27 22.34
C TRP A 609 5.93 -7.08 21.07
N MET A 610 7.10 -6.93 20.44
CA MET A 610 7.50 -7.82 19.34
C MET A 610 7.65 -9.28 19.82
N ASP A 611 8.22 -9.49 21.01
CA ASP A 611 8.32 -10.83 21.62
C ASP A 611 6.92 -11.41 21.89
N LEU A 612 6.01 -10.62 22.46
CA LEU A 612 4.63 -11.04 22.70
C LEU A 612 3.86 -11.30 21.39
N LEU A 613 4.12 -10.51 20.35
CA LEU A 613 3.52 -10.69 19.03
C LEU A 613 3.99 -12.01 18.42
N ASP A 614 5.28 -12.33 18.46
CA ASP A 614 5.84 -13.59 17.97
C ASP A 614 5.24 -14.80 18.71
N GLU A 615 5.17 -14.72 20.05
CA GLU A 615 4.51 -15.74 20.87
C GLU A 615 3.04 -15.94 20.48
N LEU A 616 2.27 -14.85 20.33
CA LEU A 616 0.87 -14.91 19.89
C LEU A 616 0.74 -15.62 18.54
N LEU A 617 1.53 -15.20 17.56
CA LEU A 617 1.49 -15.74 16.20
C LEU A 617 1.87 -17.22 16.17
N SER A 618 2.71 -17.68 17.11
CA SER A 618 3.08 -19.10 17.23
C SER A 618 1.89 -20.01 17.54
N THR A 619 0.76 -19.47 18.01
CA THR A 619 -0.47 -20.24 18.29
C THR A 619 -1.33 -20.50 17.07
N SER A 620 -0.99 -19.93 15.91
CA SER A 620 -1.84 -19.95 14.72
C SER A 620 -1.09 -20.49 13.51
N ARG A 621 -1.59 -21.61 12.97
CA ARG A 621 -0.94 -22.35 11.88
C ARG A 621 -0.65 -21.51 10.62
N PRO A 622 -1.52 -20.60 10.15
CA PRO A 622 -1.24 -19.74 9.00
C PRO A 622 -0.18 -18.66 9.26
N HIS A 623 0.19 -18.42 10.53
CA HIS A 623 1.12 -17.36 10.93
C HIS A 623 2.53 -17.89 11.26
N LEU A 624 2.88 -19.09 10.79
CA LEU A 624 4.17 -19.73 11.06
C LEU A 624 5.09 -19.62 9.83
N LEU A 625 6.22 -18.92 9.98
CA LEU A 625 7.26 -18.86 8.94
C LEU A 625 7.78 -20.27 8.58
N GLY A 626 7.89 -21.16 9.57
CA GLY A 626 8.41 -22.52 9.33
C GLY A 626 7.60 -23.32 8.32
N ARG A 627 6.29 -23.09 8.22
CA ARG A 627 5.45 -23.73 7.21
C ARG A 627 5.80 -23.27 5.80
N TRP A 628 5.89 -21.96 5.60
CA TRP A 628 6.28 -21.35 4.32
C TRP A 628 7.62 -21.91 3.81
N LEU A 629 8.62 -21.99 4.70
CA LEU A 629 9.94 -22.50 4.34
C LEU A 629 9.96 -24.02 4.11
N ALA A 630 9.23 -24.78 4.93
CA ALA A 630 9.12 -26.23 4.75
C ALA A 630 8.43 -26.58 3.41
N GLU A 631 7.40 -25.83 3.03
CA GLU A 631 6.71 -25.98 1.75
C GLU A 631 7.68 -25.72 0.59
N ALA A 632 8.46 -24.64 0.63
CA ALA A 632 9.49 -24.36 -0.40
C ALA A 632 10.51 -25.50 -0.54
N ARG A 633 11.07 -25.96 0.58
CA ARG A 633 12.06 -27.07 0.58
C ARG A 633 11.46 -28.39 0.08
N ALA A 634 10.17 -28.65 0.26
CA ALA A 634 9.53 -29.90 -0.20
C ALA A 634 9.53 -30.08 -1.73
N TRP A 635 9.78 -29.01 -2.49
CA TRP A 635 9.87 -29.05 -3.94
C TRP A 635 11.26 -29.40 -4.48
N GLY A 636 12.32 -29.20 -3.69
CA GLY A 636 13.71 -29.41 -4.12
C GLY A 636 14.07 -30.88 -4.31
N ALA A 637 14.76 -31.18 -5.41
CA ALA A 637 15.25 -32.52 -5.76
C ALA A 637 16.40 -33.01 -4.86
N ASP A 638 17.25 -32.08 -4.44
CA ASP A 638 18.42 -32.31 -3.60
C ASP A 638 18.62 -31.12 -2.66
N ARG A 639 19.58 -31.23 -1.74
CA ARG A 639 19.84 -30.18 -0.74
C ARG A 639 20.15 -28.82 -1.36
N THR A 640 20.90 -28.78 -2.47
CA THR A 640 21.26 -27.53 -3.14
C THR A 640 20.01 -26.86 -3.72
N GLU A 641 19.11 -27.63 -4.34
CA GLU A 641 17.85 -27.08 -4.81
C GLU A 641 16.94 -26.66 -3.65
N GLN A 642 16.87 -27.44 -2.56
CA GLN A 642 16.11 -27.06 -1.37
C GLN A 642 16.57 -25.73 -0.77
N ASP A 643 17.89 -25.55 -0.60
CA ASP A 643 18.48 -24.34 -0.03
C ASP A 643 18.17 -23.11 -0.90
N ARG A 644 18.16 -23.28 -2.24
CA ARG A 644 17.81 -22.22 -3.19
C ARG A 644 16.33 -21.87 -3.23
N LEU A 645 15.44 -22.86 -3.13
CA LEU A 645 13.99 -22.59 -3.04
C LEU A 645 13.64 -21.95 -1.68
N GLU A 646 14.36 -22.28 -0.61
CA GLU A 646 14.25 -21.56 0.66
C GLU A 646 14.71 -20.10 0.52
N TYR A 647 15.83 -19.84 -0.15
CA TYR A 647 16.27 -18.47 -0.45
C TYR A 647 15.23 -17.70 -1.26
N ASP A 648 14.66 -18.32 -2.31
CA ASP A 648 13.58 -17.72 -3.11
C ASP A 648 12.37 -17.35 -2.23
N ALA A 649 11.99 -18.23 -1.30
CA ALA A 649 10.89 -18.00 -0.36
C ALA A 649 11.19 -16.94 0.71
N ARG A 650 12.42 -16.87 1.22
CA ARG A 650 12.85 -15.87 2.22
C ARG A 650 13.04 -14.49 1.60
N SER A 651 13.72 -14.42 0.46
CA SER A 651 13.99 -13.17 -0.24
C SER A 651 12.69 -12.46 -0.58
N LEU A 652 11.67 -13.16 -1.10
CA LEU A 652 10.37 -12.56 -1.41
C LEU A 652 9.77 -11.74 -0.25
N LEU A 653 9.82 -12.26 0.99
CA LEU A 653 9.25 -11.63 2.19
C LEU A 653 10.06 -10.43 2.72
N THR A 654 11.30 -10.28 2.25
CA THR A 654 12.33 -9.42 2.88
C THR A 654 13.03 -8.55 1.85
N THR A 655 14.18 -8.92 1.31
CA THR A 655 14.91 -8.11 0.32
C THR A 655 14.18 -8.00 -1.01
N TRP A 656 13.26 -8.92 -1.28
CA TRP A 656 12.56 -9.21 -2.53
C TRP A 656 13.49 -9.61 -3.68
N GLY A 657 14.66 -9.02 -3.78
CA GLY A 657 15.64 -9.28 -4.83
C GLY A 657 17.06 -9.00 -4.40
N GLY A 658 17.90 -8.70 -5.38
CA GLY A 658 19.25 -8.20 -5.15
C GLY A 658 19.26 -6.76 -4.62
N ARG A 659 20.45 -6.26 -4.25
CA ARG A 659 20.61 -4.94 -3.59
C ARG A 659 19.91 -3.80 -4.32
N GLU A 660 20.10 -3.70 -5.63
CA GLU A 660 19.48 -2.62 -6.42
C GLU A 660 17.96 -2.61 -6.26
N SER A 661 17.31 -3.75 -6.46
CA SER A 661 15.85 -3.88 -6.33
C SER A 661 15.34 -3.65 -4.90
N SER A 662 16.07 -4.14 -3.90
CA SER A 662 15.78 -3.90 -2.48
C SER A 662 15.80 -2.41 -2.17
N GLU A 663 16.88 -1.71 -2.53
CA GLU A 663 17.09 -0.32 -2.14
C GLU A 663 16.28 0.69 -2.95
N VAL A 664 15.83 0.34 -4.16
CA VAL A 664 14.88 1.19 -4.93
C VAL A 664 13.47 1.15 -4.32
N GLY A 665 13.12 0.13 -3.53
CA GLY A 665 11.90 0.15 -2.71
C GLY A 665 11.17 -1.19 -2.54
N LEU A 666 11.70 -2.31 -3.03
CA LEU A 666 11.05 -3.62 -2.84
C LEU A 666 11.36 -4.28 -1.50
N HIS A 667 12.32 -3.78 -0.73
CA HIS A 667 12.54 -4.30 0.62
C HIS A 667 11.24 -4.23 1.44
N ASP A 668 10.95 -5.33 2.12
CA ASP A 668 9.77 -5.54 2.95
C ASP A 668 8.43 -5.30 2.22
N TYR A 669 8.42 -5.30 0.87
CA TYR A 669 7.18 -5.17 0.09
C TYR A 669 6.18 -6.26 0.45
N ALA A 670 6.65 -7.49 0.67
CA ALA A 670 5.82 -8.61 1.07
C ALA A 670 5.95 -8.97 2.55
N ASN A 671 6.16 -7.96 3.41
CA ASN A 671 6.33 -8.17 4.84
C ASN A 671 5.15 -8.92 5.46
N ARG A 672 5.44 -9.77 6.46
CA ARG A 672 4.45 -10.60 7.17
C ARG A 672 4.66 -10.53 8.68
N GLU A 673 3.59 -10.37 9.43
CA GLU A 673 3.66 -10.66 10.87
C GLU A 673 3.47 -12.16 11.11
N TRP A 674 4.56 -12.92 10.95
CA TRP A 674 4.64 -14.34 11.22
C TRP A 674 5.62 -14.65 12.35
N ALA A 675 5.31 -15.68 13.14
CA ALA A 675 6.21 -16.21 14.16
C ALA A 675 7.51 -16.72 13.50
N GLY A 676 8.65 -16.35 14.08
CA GLY A 676 9.98 -16.56 13.53
C GLY A 676 10.48 -15.42 12.64
N LEU A 677 9.60 -14.68 11.96
CA LEU A 677 9.98 -13.48 11.21
C LEU A 677 9.96 -12.23 12.11
N VAL A 678 8.88 -12.08 12.90
CA VAL A 678 8.74 -11.00 13.90
C VAL A 678 9.81 -11.11 14.98
N GLY A 679 9.87 -12.25 15.68
CA GLY A 679 10.85 -12.50 16.74
C GLY A 679 12.27 -12.73 16.23
N GLY A 680 12.44 -12.99 14.94
CA GLY A 680 13.73 -13.16 14.26
C GLY A 680 14.23 -11.87 13.64
N LEU A 681 14.09 -11.75 12.32
CA LEU A 681 14.68 -10.65 11.53
C LEU A 681 14.21 -9.28 12.03
N TYR A 682 12.90 -9.05 12.15
CA TYR A 682 12.37 -7.73 12.47
C TYR A 682 12.82 -7.25 13.85
N ARG A 683 12.73 -8.12 14.86
CA ARG A 683 13.23 -7.82 16.20
C ARG A 683 14.72 -7.52 16.20
N THR A 684 15.50 -8.30 15.45
CA THR A 684 16.96 -8.10 15.32
C THR A 684 17.28 -6.75 14.72
N ARG A 685 16.55 -6.32 13.68
CA ARG A 685 16.72 -5.00 13.08
C ARG A 685 16.47 -3.89 14.12
N TRP A 686 15.32 -3.90 14.79
CA TRP A 686 14.97 -2.87 15.78
C TRP A 686 15.92 -2.83 16.97
N GLN A 687 16.35 -3.98 17.48
CA GLN A 687 17.36 -4.06 18.54
C GLN A 687 18.67 -3.40 18.09
N THR A 688 19.15 -3.74 16.90
CA THR A 688 20.39 -3.19 16.33
C THR A 688 20.32 -1.67 16.23
N TYR A 689 19.19 -1.14 15.77
CA TYR A 689 18.96 0.30 15.65
C TYR A 689 18.93 1.01 17.01
N PHE A 690 18.18 0.48 17.99
CA PHE A 690 18.09 1.08 19.31
C PHE A 690 19.42 0.99 20.09
N ASP A 691 20.22 -0.05 19.88
CA ASP A 691 21.56 -0.16 20.46
C ASP A 691 22.54 0.85 19.85
N ALA A 692 22.45 1.09 18.54
CA ALA A 692 23.23 2.14 17.87
C ALA A 692 22.91 3.52 18.46
N LEU A 693 21.62 3.88 18.55
CA LEU A 693 21.17 5.13 19.16
C LEU A 693 21.62 5.26 20.62
N SER A 694 21.43 4.20 21.43
CA SER A 694 21.80 4.21 22.87
C SER A 694 23.32 4.35 23.09
N SER A 695 24.13 3.85 22.16
CA SER A 695 25.60 3.91 22.23
C SER A 695 26.20 5.13 21.52
N GLY A 696 25.37 6.00 20.93
CA GLY A 696 25.82 7.18 20.18
C GLY A 696 26.50 6.84 18.85
N LYS A 697 26.30 5.62 18.33
CA LYS A 697 26.74 5.23 16.98
C LYS A 697 25.74 5.76 15.97
N ASP A 698 26.26 6.20 14.83
CA ASP A 698 25.45 6.65 13.71
C ASP A 698 24.69 5.47 13.06
N PRO A 699 23.35 5.40 13.17
CA PRO A 699 22.56 4.32 12.59
C PRO A 699 22.61 4.28 11.06
N ASP A 700 22.99 5.38 10.39
CA ASP A 700 23.09 5.44 8.93
C ASP A 700 24.25 4.57 8.39
N THR A 701 25.14 4.12 9.28
CA THR A 701 26.22 3.18 8.95
C THR A 701 25.77 1.72 8.90
N ILE A 702 24.52 1.41 9.28
CA ILE A 702 23.98 0.04 9.26
C ILE A 702 23.60 -0.34 7.82
N ASP A 703 24.28 -1.35 7.27
CA ASP A 703 23.92 -1.92 5.97
C ASP A 703 22.73 -2.90 6.13
N TRP A 704 21.51 -2.35 6.04
CA TRP A 704 20.28 -3.13 6.19
C TRP A 704 20.17 -4.25 5.15
N PHE A 705 20.53 -4.00 3.89
CA PHE A 705 20.49 -5.05 2.87
C PHE A 705 21.41 -6.21 3.23
N ALA A 706 22.64 -5.95 3.69
CA ALA A 706 23.55 -7.04 4.03
C ALA A 706 23.03 -7.89 5.20
N LEU A 707 22.39 -7.27 6.19
CA LEU A 707 21.75 -7.98 7.31
C LEU A 707 20.59 -8.84 6.79
N ASP A 708 19.73 -8.27 5.97
CA ASP A 708 18.53 -8.93 5.42
C ASP A 708 18.88 -10.09 4.48
N ASP A 709 19.85 -9.87 3.59
CA ASP A 709 20.32 -10.87 2.62
C ASP A 709 21.04 -12.03 3.33
N THR A 710 21.77 -11.74 4.42
CA THR A 710 22.35 -12.79 5.27
C THR A 710 21.26 -13.67 5.89
N TRP A 711 20.17 -13.06 6.36
CA TRP A 711 19.01 -13.80 6.87
C TRP A 711 18.30 -14.59 5.77
N ALA A 712 18.19 -14.05 4.57
CA ALA A 712 17.56 -14.72 3.43
C ALA A 712 18.33 -15.98 2.98
N HIS A 713 19.65 -16.00 3.15
CA HIS A 713 20.51 -17.16 2.87
C HIS A 713 20.64 -18.13 4.06
N ALA A 714 19.98 -17.86 5.18
CA ALA A 714 20.06 -18.70 6.36
C ALA A 714 19.11 -19.92 6.27
N HIS A 715 19.37 -20.93 7.11
CA HIS A 715 18.67 -22.22 7.10
C HIS A 715 18.29 -22.69 8.50
N GLU A 716 18.08 -21.76 9.43
CA GLU A 716 17.59 -22.10 10.77
C GLU A 716 16.21 -22.76 10.71
N ALA A 717 16.01 -23.76 11.58
CA ALA A 717 14.74 -24.45 11.67
C ALA A 717 13.72 -23.59 12.41
N HIS A 718 12.51 -23.50 11.86
CA HIS A 718 11.37 -22.84 12.48
C HIS A 718 10.23 -23.84 12.73
N PRO A 719 9.44 -23.68 13.80
CA PRO A 719 8.29 -24.54 14.04
C PRO A 719 7.28 -24.54 12.88
N THR A 720 6.77 -25.72 12.53
CA THR A 720 5.71 -25.90 11.52
C THR A 720 4.34 -26.18 12.13
N GLU A 721 4.31 -26.44 13.43
CA GLU A 721 3.08 -26.72 14.19
C GLU A 721 2.86 -25.64 15.27
N PRO A 722 1.60 -25.24 15.51
CA PRO A 722 1.29 -24.23 16.51
C PRO A 722 1.68 -24.63 17.93
N GLN A 723 2.00 -23.64 18.76
CA GLN A 723 2.35 -23.80 20.17
C GLN A 723 1.56 -22.82 21.03
N GLY A 724 1.09 -23.27 22.19
CA GLY A 724 0.28 -22.46 23.11
C GLY A 724 -1.21 -22.46 22.77
N THR A 725 -1.95 -21.48 23.30
CA THR A 725 -3.41 -21.39 23.14
C THR A 725 -3.78 -20.00 22.63
N PRO A 726 -4.45 -19.89 21.45
CA PRO A 726 -4.90 -18.62 20.87
C PRO A 726 -5.58 -17.68 21.88
N TYR A 727 -6.60 -18.19 22.58
CA TYR A 727 -7.37 -17.44 23.56
C TYR A 727 -6.51 -16.88 24.71
N ALA A 728 -5.60 -17.70 25.25
CA ALA A 728 -4.79 -17.32 26.40
C ALA A 728 -3.78 -16.22 26.05
N LEU A 729 -3.11 -16.32 24.89
CA LEU A 729 -2.17 -15.28 24.47
C LEU A 729 -2.87 -14.01 23.99
N ALA A 730 -4.03 -14.10 23.34
CA ALA A 730 -4.86 -12.94 23.04
C ALA A 730 -5.32 -12.21 24.31
N GLY A 731 -5.70 -12.97 25.36
CA GLY A 731 -5.99 -12.43 26.69
C GLY A 731 -4.78 -11.71 27.30
N ARG A 732 -3.59 -12.31 27.22
CA ARG A 732 -2.34 -11.69 27.69
C ARG A 732 -2.03 -10.40 26.93
N VAL A 733 -2.25 -10.34 25.61
CA VAL A 733 -2.11 -9.10 24.83
C VAL A 733 -3.04 -8.03 25.38
N ARG A 734 -4.32 -8.34 25.57
CA ARG A 734 -5.30 -7.40 26.14
C ARG A 734 -4.87 -6.93 27.53
N GLU A 735 -4.40 -7.82 28.39
CA GLU A 735 -3.95 -7.47 29.77
C GLU A 735 -2.69 -6.61 29.77
N VAL A 736 -1.67 -6.98 28.98
CA VAL A 736 -0.43 -6.21 28.84
C VAL A 736 -0.74 -4.81 28.34
N LEU A 737 -1.58 -4.67 27.31
CA LEU A 737 -1.97 -3.36 26.81
C LEU A 737 -2.84 -2.62 27.81
N ALA A 738 -3.83 -3.24 28.46
CA ALA A 738 -4.62 -2.57 29.49
C ALA A 738 -3.76 -2.01 30.64
N GLY A 739 -2.68 -2.71 31.01
CA GLY A 739 -1.76 -2.31 32.09
C GLY A 739 -0.61 -1.39 31.67
N THR A 740 -0.33 -1.22 30.37
CA THR A 740 0.83 -0.45 29.91
C THR A 740 0.51 1.06 29.83
N PRO A 741 1.25 1.93 30.53
CA PRO A 741 0.91 3.35 30.66
C PRO A 741 1.58 4.24 29.60
N TYR A 742 1.99 3.70 28.44
CA TYR A 742 2.63 4.46 27.35
C TYR A 742 1.75 4.53 26.10
N GLN A 743 0.44 4.67 26.32
CA GLN A 743 -0.57 4.60 25.26
C GLN A 743 -1.32 5.92 25.09
N SER A 744 -0.55 7.01 24.98
CA SER A 744 -1.10 8.34 24.76
C SER A 744 -0.24 9.10 23.76
N THR A 745 -0.86 9.98 23.00
CA THR A 745 -0.15 10.89 22.09
C THR A 745 -0.09 12.27 22.73
N LEU A 746 1.12 12.78 22.99
CA LEU A 746 1.33 14.15 23.44
C LEU A 746 1.79 14.99 22.25
N THR A 747 1.05 16.05 21.96
CA THR A 747 1.47 17.09 21.01
C THR A 747 1.65 18.40 21.75
N ALA A 748 2.57 19.23 21.27
CA ALA A 748 2.83 20.55 21.83
C ALA A 748 3.17 21.54 20.72
N VAL A 749 2.47 22.68 20.70
CA VAL A 749 2.60 23.69 19.63
C VAL A 749 2.74 25.07 20.26
N ALA A 750 3.73 25.85 19.80
CA ALA A 750 3.92 27.25 20.18
C ALA A 750 3.27 28.20 19.17
N HIS A 751 2.58 29.22 19.64
CA HIS A 751 2.04 30.29 18.81
C HIS A 751 2.15 31.68 19.48
N PRO A 752 2.85 32.65 18.84
CA PRO A 752 3.84 32.42 17.78
C PRO A 752 4.99 31.53 18.26
N GLY A 753 5.81 30.98 17.35
CA GLY A 753 6.99 30.18 17.68
C GLY A 753 8.16 31.01 18.25
N ALA A 754 7.90 32.24 18.67
CA ALA A 754 8.89 33.18 19.18
C ALA A 754 8.38 33.90 20.43
N VAL A 755 9.28 34.19 21.37
CA VAL A 755 9.02 34.97 22.58
C VAL A 755 9.93 36.19 22.62
N ALA A 756 9.33 37.36 22.86
CA ALA A 756 10.03 38.64 23.00
C ALA A 756 9.69 39.28 24.35
N ARG A 757 10.49 40.26 24.82
CA ARG A 757 10.30 40.89 26.14
C ARG A 757 8.88 41.42 26.37
N ASN A 758 8.27 41.98 25.33
CA ASN A 758 6.93 42.57 25.38
C ASN A 758 5.87 41.71 24.68
N ARG A 759 6.22 40.50 24.24
CA ARG A 759 5.31 39.62 23.49
C ARG A 759 5.49 38.16 23.94
N PRO A 760 4.62 37.65 24.83
CA PRO A 760 4.69 36.26 25.25
C PRO A 760 4.32 35.31 24.10
N ALA A 761 4.79 34.07 24.20
CA ALA A 761 4.33 32.97 23.36
C ALA A 761 3.29 32.12 24.12
N ILE A 762 2.32 31.55 23.42
CA ILE A 762 1.41 30.57 24.00
C ILE A 762 1.82 29.17 23.52
N VAL A 763 2.12 28.29 24.45
CA VAL A 763 2.38 26.87 24.16
C VAL A 763 1.15 26.07 24.56
N THR A 764 0.56 25.37 23.60
CA THR A 764 -0.62 24.52 23.80
C THR A 764 -0.16 23.06 23.82
N LEU A 765 -0.41 22.37 24.93
CA LEU A 765 -0.22 20.92 25.07
C LEU A 765 -1.56 20.22 24.86
N ALA A 766 -1.56 19.13 24.10
CA ALA A 766 -2.71 18.25 23.96
C ALA A 766 -2.27 16.79 24.13
N LEU A 767 -2.79 16.14 25.16
CA LEU A 767 -2.60 14.71 25.40
C LEU A 767 -3.88 13.96 25.06
N THR A 768 -3.83 13.13 24.03
CA THR A 768 -4.92 12.22 23.67
C THR A 768 -4.65 10.84 24.21
N HIS A 769 -5.59 10.28 24.97
CA HIS A 769 -5.50 8.92 25.50
C HIS A 769 -5.91 7.90 24.44
N ARG A 770 -5.00 7.00 24.05
CA ARG A 770 -5.17 6.09 22.91
C ARG A 770 -5.37 4.61 23.30
N ASN A 771 -5.45 4.29 24.59
CA ASN A 771 -5.74 2.94 25.07
C ASN A 771 -7.26 2.71 25.15
N GLY A 772 -7.80 1.81 24.32
CA GLY A 772 -9.22 1.44 24.32
C GLY A 772 -9.64 0.49 25.46
N PHE A 773 -8.70 -0.05 26.24
CA PHE A 773 -9.00 -1.06 27.27
C PHE A 773 -9.17 -0.50 28.69
N ALA A 774 -8.64 0.69 28.96
CA ALA A 774 -8.63 1.30 30.28
C ALA A 774 -8.48 2.82 30.19
N PRO A 775 -9.06 3.61 31.10
CA PRO A 775 -8.85 5.05 31.16
C PRO A 775 -7.45 5.40 31.68
N ALA A 776 -6.92 6.55 31.26
CA ALA A 776 -5.78 7.17 31.94
C ALA A 776 -6.26 7.81 33.25
N CYS A 777 -5.46 7.73 34.32
CA CYS A 777 -5.82 8.25 35.64
C CYS A 777 -4.72 9.20 36.16
N GLU A 778 -5.13 10.25 36.87
CA GLU A 778 -4.22 11.27 37.45
C GLU A 778 -3.24 11.83 36.43
N VAL A 779 -3.79 12.35 35.33
CA VAL A 779 -3.01 12.93 34.25
C VAL A 779 -2.60 14.35 34.63
N THR A 780 -1.33 14.68 34.45
CA THR A 780 -0.80 16.04 34.65
C THR A 780 0.03 16.47 33.45
N LEU A 781 -0.15 17.71 33.00
CA LEU A 781 0.61 18.35 31.93
C LEU A 781 1.50 19.45 32.52
N PHE A 782 2.76 19.52 32.07
CA PHE A 782 3.65 20.62 32.43
C PHE A 782 4.75 20.83 31.39
N LEU A 783 5.50 21.91 31.54
CA LEU A 783 6.64 22.27 30.70
C LEU A 783 7.93 22.23 31.51
N LYS A 784 8.95 21.56 30.98
CA LYS A 784 10.35 21.80 31.36
C LYS A 784 10.90 22.92 30.49
N LEU A 785 11.46 23.95 31.13
CA LEU A 785 11.95 25.15 30.46
C LEU A 785 13.47 25.24 30.53
N PRO A 786 14.14 25.74 29.48
CA PRO A 786 15.52 26.18 29.58
C PRO A 786 15.62 27.46 30.45
N ALA A 787 16.84 27.81 30.85
CA ALA A 787 17.09 29.04 31.60
C ALA A 787 16.66 30.28 30.82
N GLY A 788 16.26 31.33 31.55
CA GLY A 788 15.79 32.59 30.96
C GLY A 788 14.33 32.60 30.49
N LEU A 789 13.58 31.50 30.67
CA LEU A 789 12.14 31.43 30.40
C LEU A 789 11.32 31.14 31.67
N THR A 790 10.09 31.62 31.68
CA THR A 790 9.06 31.30 32.68
C THR A 790 7.77 30.90 31.98
N ALA A 791 7.05 29.94 32.56
CA ALA A 791 5.75 29.49 32.07
C ALA A 791 4.68 29.69 33.15
N ARG A 792 3.50 30.17 32.73
CA ARG A 792 2.32 30.26 33.58
C ARG A 792 1.17 29.49 32.92
N PRO A 793 0.57 28.48 33.57
CA PRO A 793 -0.61 27.82 33.02
C PRO A 793 -1.78 28.81 32.91
N LEU A 794 -2.52 28.72 31.82
CA LEU A 794 -3.72 29.49 31.54
C LEU A 794 -5.00 28.66 31.72
N ASP A 795 -4.88 27.35 31.59
CA ASP A 795 -5.96 26.38 31.69
C ASP A 795 -5.62 25.33 32.77
N PRO A 796 -6.60 24.51 33.21
CA PRO A 796 -6.32 23.35 34.06
C PRO A 796 -5.31 22.41 33.41
N VAL A 797 -4.34 21.97 34.20
CA VAL A 797 -3.25 21.09 33.73
C VAL A 797 -3.38 19.66 34.22
N GLU A 798 -4.47 19.35 34.94
CA GLU A 798 -4.72 18.05 35.54
C GLU A 798 -6.08 17.50 35.13
N ALA A 799 -6.16 16.18 34.96
CA ALA A 799 -7.40 15.44 34.83
C ALA A 799 -7.38 14.21 35.73
N ALA A 800 -8.45 14.02 36.51
CA ALA A 800 -8.57 12.84 37.38
C ALA A 800 -8.62 11.54 36.55
N THR A 801 -9.34 11.58 35.43
CA THR A 801 -9.47 10.48 34.47
C THR A 801 -9.58 11.03 33.05
N LEU A 802 -9.01 10.34 32.08
CA LEU A 802 -9.31 10.51 30.65
C LEU A 802 -9.82 9.19 30.09
N ALA A 803 -11.01 9.21 29.50
CA ALA A 803 -11.59 8.08 28.81
C ALA A 803 -10.81 7.74 27.52
N PRO A 804 -10.94 6.52 26.98
CA PRO A 804 -10.39 6.19 25.66
C PRO A 804 -10.82 7.21 24.59
N GLY A 805 -9.85 7.74 23.84
CA GLY A 805 -10.06 8.75 22.81
C GLY A 805 -10.19 10.19 23.33
N GLU A 806 -10.26 10.40 24.64
CA GLU A 806 -10.39 11.74 25.23
C GLU A 806 -9.06 12.49 25.20
N THR A 807 -9.14 13.83 25.07
CA THR A 807 -7.98 14.72 25.03
C THR A 807 -8.02 15.73 26.16
N LEU A 808 -6.94 15.80 26.97
CA LEU A 808 -6.68 16.93 27.87
C LEU A 808 -5.86 17.99 27.12
N THR A 809 -6.34 19.23 27.09
CA THR A 809 -5.65 20.37 26.50
C THR A 809 -5.33 21.42 27.55
N ALA A 810 -4.09 21.92 27.57
CA ALA A 810 -3.68 23.00 28.46
C ALA A 810 -2.78 24.01 27.76
N ARG A 811 -3.07 25.31 27.91
CA ARG A 811 -2.22 26.39 27.40
C ARG A 811 -1.31 26.95 28.49
N PHE A 812 -0.09 27.29 28.10
CA PHE A 812 0.92 27.92 28.93
C PHE A 812 1.38 29.22 28.28
N GLU A 813 1.40 30.29 29.06
CA GLU A 813 1.98 31.56 28.65
C GLU A 813 3.47 31.59 28.99
N ILE A 814 4.31 31.73 27.96
CA ILE A 814 5.78 31.75 28.07
C ILE A 814 6.30 33.17 27.99
N ARG A 815 7.15 33.56 28.94
CA ARG A 815 7.82 34.87 28.98
C ARG A 815 9.32 34.73 29.17
N LEU A 816 10.06 35.67 28.59
CA LEU A 816 11.48 35.89 28.92
C LEU A 816 11.60 36.45 30.34
N SER A 817 12.36 35.77 31.18
CA SER A 817 12.68 36.20 32.55
C SER A 817 14.12 36.70 32.69
N GLY A 818 14.98 36.46 31.70
CA GLY A 818 16.39 36.85 31.68
C GLY A 818 17.00 36.79 30.28
N ALA A 819 18.34 36.80 30.22
CA ALA A 819 19.05 36.49 28.97
C ALA A 819 18.90 34.99 28.66
N PRO A 820 18.55 34.62 27.42
CA PRO A 820 18.49 33.22 27.02
C PRO A 820 19.90 32.64 26.82
N ASP A 821 20.10 31.38 27.20
CA ASP A 821 21.38 30.68 26.99
C ASP A 821 21.55 30.15 25.56
N ALA A 822 20.45 30.05 24.81
CA ALA A 822 20.42 29.63 23.41
C ALA A 822 19.41 30.49 22.63
N LEU A 823 19.70 30.74 21.35
CA LEU A 823 18.84 31.57 20.51
C LEU A 823 17.49 30.91 20.22
N VAL A 824 17.51 29.60 19.93
CA VAL A 824 16.32 28.77 19.83
C VAL A 824 16.37 27.75 20.95
N GLY A 825 15.56 27.97 21.98
CA GLY A 825 15.43 27.06 23.11
C GLY A 825 14.54 25.87 22.75
N GLN A 826 14.86 24.70 23.31
CA GLN A 826 13.98 23.53 23.28
C GLN A 826 13.30 23.40 24.64
N LEU A 827 11.98 23.65 24.66
CA LEU A 827 11.13 23.32 25.81
C LEU A 827 10.69 21.87 25.66
N VAL A 828 10.45 21.20 26.77
CA VAL A 828 9.92 19.83 26.76
C VAL A 828 8.55 19.86 27.40
N ALA A 829 7.52 19.63 26.60
CA ALA A 829 6.20 19.29 27.11
C ALA A 829 6.25 17.90 27.72
N VAL A 830 5.67 17.75 28.90
CA VAL A 830 5.64 16.50 29.64
C VAL A 830 4.21 16.22 30.07
N ALA A 831 3.77 14.99 29.83
CA ALA A 831 2.59 14.42 30.45
C ALA A 831 3.01 13.29 31.38
N THR A 832 2.41 13.22 32.55
CA THR A 832 2.55 12.09 33.48
C THR A 832 1.19 11.55 33.85
N GLN A 833 1.12 10.26 34.15
CA GLN A 833 -0.09 9.60 34.64
C GLN A 833 0.22 8.55 35.71
N ARG A 834 -0.81 8.16 36.47
CA ARG A 834 -0.72 7.07 37.45
C ARG A 834 -0.18 5.80 36.80
N GLY A 835 0.62 5.04 37.55
CA GLY A 835 1.24 3.80 37.05
C GLY A 835 2.55 4.02 36.31
N GLY A 836 3.11 5.25 36.31
CA GLY A 836 4.43 5.54 35.74
C GLY A 836 4.42 5.93 34.26
N GLY A 837 3.24 6.18 33.70
CA GLY A 837 3.14 6.65 32.32
C GLY A 837 3.71 8.05 32.16
N ARG A 838 4.49 8.23 31.10
CA ARG A 838 5.19 9.47 30.79
C ARG A 838 5.27 9.62 29.27
N ALA A 839 4.86 10.77 28.77
CA ALA A 839 5.04 11.15 27.37
C ALA A 839 5.72 12.52 27.33
N VAL A 840 6.54 12.74 26.30
CA VAL A 840 7.23 14.01 26.08
C VAL A 840 7.03 14.48 24.66
N ALA A 841 7.07 15.79 24.44
CA ALA A 841 7.09 16.39 23.11
C ALA A 841 8.01 17.61 23.10
N PRO A 842 8.94 17.72 22.13
CA PRO A 842 9.79 18.90 22.00
C PRO A 842 8.98 20.09 21.48
N VAL A 843 9.29 21.29 21.98
CA VAL A 843 8.79 22.55 21.45
C VAL A 843 9.98 23.47 21.22
N ARG A 844 10.19 23.84 19.96
CA ARG A 844 11.20 24.86 19.61
C ARG A 844 10.59 26.25 19.82
N LEU A 845 11.36 27.13 20.44
CA LEU A 845 10.94 28.51 20.67
C LEU A 845 12.11 29.47 20.45
N LEU A 846 11.93 30.43 19.54
CA LEU A 846 12.88 31.50 19.30
C LEU A 846 12.83 32.52 20.44
N ALA A 847 13.97 32.81 21.07
CA ALA A 847 14.12 34.01 21.89
C ALA A 847 14.39 35.22 20.98
N ALA A 848 13.33 35.94 20.60
CA ALA A 848 13.39 37.10 19.72
C ALA A 848 13.92 38.33 20.46
N THR A 849 15.22 38.35 20.75
CA THR A 849 15.92 39.45 21.42
C THR A 849 16.29 40.61 20.48
N GLY A 850 15.89 40.54 19.21
CA GLY A 850 16.23 41.52 18.18
C GLY A 850 17.55 41.20 17.46
N VAL A 851 17.94 42.10 16.55
CA VAL A 851 19.16 41.99 15.72
C VAL A 851 20.10 43.15 16.00
N CYS A 852 21.41 42.95 15.87
CA CYS A 852 22.40 44.02 16.05
C CYS A 852 22.82 44.61 14.70
N ALA A 853 23.26 45.88 14.71
CA ALA A 853 23.90 46.49 13.55
C ALA A 853 25.13 45.65 13.10
N PRO A 854 25.42 45.59 11.78
CA PRO A 854 24.83 46.35 10.68
C PRO A 854 23.58 45.71 10.04
N TYR A 855 23.03 44.64 10.63
CA TYR A 855 21.90 43.93 10.04
C TYR A 855 20.57 44.69 10.18
N ARG A 856 19.72 44.54 9.17
CA ARG A 856 18.35 45.04 9.10
C ARG A 856 17.39 43.87 8.88
N THR A 857 16.10 44.07 9.17
CA THR A 857 15.07 43.04 8.98
C THR A 857 13.95 43.55 8.09
N VAL A 858 13.39 42.66 7.29
CA VAL A 858 12.17 42.87 6.51
C VAL A 858 11.28 41.64 6.64
N THR A 859 9.97 41.83 6.66
CA THR A 859 9.04 40.72 6.67
C THR A 859 7.74 41.06 5.93
N SER A 860 7.29 40.10 5.12
CA SER A 860 5.93 40.01 4.58
C SER A 860 5.13 38.85 5.18
N ASN A 861 5.75 38.04 6.04
CA ASN A 861 5.20 36.82 6.63
C ASN A 861 5.07 36.84 8.17
N ASP A 862 5.01 38.05 8.75
CA ASP A 862 4.99 38.30 10.20
C ASP A 862 6.16 37.63 10.94
N ALA A 863 7.37 37.67 10.37
CA ALA A 863 8.54 37.03 10.94
C ALA A 863 9.09 37.77 12.17
N GLU A 864 9.53 36.99 13.14
CA GLU A 864 10.31 37.42 14.30
C GLU A 864 11.77 36.97 14.12
N PHE A 865 12.67 37.79 14.66
CA PHE A 865 14.11 37.64 14.44
C PHE A 865 14.85 37.64 15.77
N GLY A 866 15.92 36.83 15.85
CA GLY A 866 16.86 36.89 16.94
C GLY A 866 18.29 36.61 16.49
N MET A 867 19.24 37.08 17.28
CA MET A 867 20.67 36.90 17.04
C MET A 867 21.41 36.69 18.37
N LEU A 868 22.29 35.69 18.41
CA LEU A 868 23.15 35.38 19.56
C LEU A 868 24.55 35.00 19.07
N GLY A 869 25.53 35.88 19.26
CA GLY A 869 26.84 35.70 18.62
C GLY A 869 26.72 35.78 17.10
N ASP A 870 27.13 34.73 16.39
CA ASP A 870 26.97 34.56 14.94
C ASP A 870 25.74 33.72 14.55
N GLU A 871 25.00 33.19 15.54
CA GLU A 871 23.74 32.49 15.30
C GLU A 871 22.63 33.49 14.96
N ILE A 872 21.88 33.18 13.91
CA ILE A 872 20.70 33.91 13.46
C ILE A 872 19.53 32.95 13.43
N ALA A 873 18.36 33.41 13.85
CA ALA A 873 17.13 32.64 13.75
C ALA A 873 15.99 33.52 13.24
N VAL A 874 15.19 32.94 12.36
CA VAL A 874 13.99 33.56 11.80
C VAL A 874 12.82 32.63 12.04
N GLU A 875 11.80 33.11 12.73
CA GLU A 875 10.52 32.42 12.91
C GLU A 875 9.45 33.16 12.11
N GLY A 876 8.77 32.50 11.18
CA GLY A 876 7.85 33.19 10.30
C GLY A 876 6.82 32.27 9.66
N ALA A 877 5.74 32.86 9.15
CA ALA A 877 4.71 32.18 8.39
C ALA A 877 5.05 32.14 6.88
N GLY A 878 4.03 32.00 6.05
CA GLY A 878 4.11 32.24 4.60
C GLY A 878 3.29 31.21 3.85
N ALA A 879 2.49 31.68 2.88
CA ALA A 879 1.75 30.79 2.00
C ALA A 879 2.69 30.15 0.97
N ASP A 880 3.54 30.96 0.32
CA ASP A 880 4.51 30.53 -0.68
C ASP A 880 5.55 31.63 -1.01
N LEU A 881 6.56 31.27 -1.79
CA LEU A 881 7.56 32.17 -2.38
C LEU A 881 7.79 31.78 -3.86
N TRP A 882 6.75 31.90 -4.67
CA TRP A 882 6.75 31.53 -6.08
C TRP A 882 5.69 32.28 -6.89
N GLY A 883 6.00 32.63 -8.14
CA GLY A 883 5.13 33.39 -9.02
C GLY A 883 4.69 34.71 -8.38
N GLY A 884 3.37 34.93 -8.28
CA GLY A 884 2.81 36.14 -7.68
C GLY A 884 2.82 36.20 -6.14
N THR A 885 3.28 35.15 -5.45
CA THR A 885 3.34 35.11 -3.97
C THR A 885 4.77 35.35 -3.50
N ASN A 886 4.97 36.30 -2.58
CA ASN A 886 6.29 36.70 -2.10
C ASN A 886 6.29 36.85 -0.56
N ASP A 887 5.95 35.78 0.14
CA ASP A 887 5.89 35.75 1.61
C ASP A 887 7.24 35.26 2.17
N PHE A 888 7.98 36.14 2.85
CA PHE A 888 9.24 35.80 3.49
C PHE A 888 9.59 36.75 4.64
N GLY A 889 10.49 36.30 5.50
CA GLY A 889 11.18 37.13 6.49
C GLY A 889 12.67 37.06 6.23
N ALA A 890 13.35 38.21 6.16
CA ALA A 890 14.78 38.26 5.89
C ALA A 890 15.54 39.17 6.87
N LEU A 891 16.71 38.71 7.29
CA LEU A 891 17.74 39.48 7.99
C LEU A 891 18.88 39.74 6.99
N TYR A 892 19.16 41.01 6.70
CA TYR A 892 20.02 41.39 5.58
C TYR A 892 20.97 42.55 5.88
N ARG A 893 22.02 42.67 5.06
CA ARG A 893 22.92 43.83 5.00
C ARG A 893 22.59 44.65 3.76
N ALA A 894 22.25 45.91 3.96
CA ALA A 894 21.84 46.78 2.86
C ALA A 894 23.04 47.13 1.95
N GLY A 895 22.87 47.00 0.63
CA GLY A 895 23.88 47.37 -0.38
C GLY A 895 25.23 46.66 -0.26
N ALA A 896 25.29 45.48 0.37
CA ALA A 896 26.53 44.78 0.67
C ALA A 896 27.02 43.84 -0.45
N TYR A 897 26.21 43.59 -1.48
CA TYR A 897 26.47 42.55 -2.48
C TYR A 897 26.62 43.15 -3.89
N GLY A 898 27.84 43.11 -4.43
CA GLY A 898 28.21 43.70 -5.72
C GLY A 898 28.82 42.68 -6.69
N ALA A 899 29.37 43.17 -7.80
CA ALA A 899 30.11 42.32 -8.74
C ALA A 899 31.36 41.73 -8.06
N GLY A 900 31.55 40.41 -8.16
CA GLY A 900 32.63 39.69 -7.48
C GLY A 900 32.21 39.09 -6.13
N SER A 901 31.13 39.61 -5.53
CA SER A 901 30.76 39.23 -4.17
C SER A 901 30.34 37.77 -4.03
N VAL A 902 30.65 37.22 -2.86
CA VAL A 902 30.29 35.87 -2.44
C VAL A 902 29.52 35.95 -1.12
N ALA A 903 28.31 35.42 -1.11
CA ALA A 903 27.51 35.25 0.09
C ALA A 903 27.55 33.79 0.51
N THR A 904 27.83 33.52 1.77
CA THR A 904 27.83 32.17 2.34
C THR A 904 27.01 32.14 3.61
N VAL A 905 26.39 31.00 3.88
CA VAL A 905 25.70 30.72 5.15
C VAL A 905 25.69 29.21 5.40
N ARG A 906 25.66 28.81 6.66
CA ARG A 906 25.23 27.46 7.04
C ARG A 906 23.80 27.52 7.56
N VAL A 907 22.87 26.89 6.86
CA VAL A 907 21.52 26.65 7.40
C VAL A 907 21.67 25.49 8.39
N THR A 908 21.56 25.77 9.68
CA THR A 908 21.80 24.78 10.74
C THR A 908 20.57 23.93 11.02
N SER A 909 19.37 24.49 10.88
CA SER A 909 18.11 23.73 10.98
C SER A 909 16.97 24.49 10.30
N GLN A 910 15.92 23.75 9.93
CA GLN A 910 14.69 24.29 9.38
C GLN A 910 13.52 23.40 9.79
N ASP A 911 12.44 23.99 10.30
CA ASP A 911 11.20 23.25 10.53
C ASP A 911 10.55 22.83 9.19
N ALA A 912 10.17 21.56 9.10
CA ALA A 912 9.50 20.97 7.93
C ALA A 912 8.00 21.36 7.87
N THR A 913 7.73 22.65 7.68
CA THR A 913 6.37 23.23 7.62
C THR A 913 5.63 22.91 6.31
N GLY A 914 6.36 22.46 5.30
CA GLY A 914 5.85 21.93 4.04
C GLY A 914 7.00 21.49 3.12
N PRO A 915 6.75 20.70 2.07
CA PRO A 915 7.81 20.20 1.17
C PRO A 915 8.65 21.30 0.53
N TRP A 916 8.04 22.48 0.32
CA TRP A 916 8.64 23.65 -0.31
C TRP A 916 8.92 24.80 0.67
N ALA A 917 8.91 24.55 1.98
CA ALA A 917 9.43 25.53 2.93
C ALA A 917 10.88 25.86 2.55
N ARG A 918 11.31 27.13 2.64
CA ARG A 918 12.65 27.55 2.22
C ARG A 918 13.38 28.27 3.33
N ALA A 919 14.65 27.97 3.48
CA ALA A 919 15.59 28.71 4.31
C ALA A 919 16.93 28.83 3.58
N GLY A 920 17.52 30.03 3.53
CA GLY A 920 18.82 30.21 2.90
C GLY A 920 19.20 31.66 2.64
N LEU A 921 19.89 31.92 1.53
CA LEU A 921 20.36 33.22 1.09
C LEU A 921 19.35 33.91 0.16
N MET A 922 19.17 35.21 0.31
CA MET A 922 18.34 36.04 -0.56
C MET A 922 19.05 37.34 -0.92
N ILE A 923 19.01 37.69 -2.21
CA ILE A 923 19.63 38.87 -2.81
C ILE A 923 18.57 39.64 -3.58
N GLY A 924 18.57 40.97 -3.47
CA GLY A 924 17.69 41.84 -4.24
C GLY A 924 18.18 43.29 -4.24
N ASN A 925 17.74 44.10 -5.20
CA ASN A 925 18.11 45.52 -5.25
C ASN A 925 17.70 46.30 -4.00
N ASP A 926 16.50 46.03 -3.48
CA ASP A 926 15.97 46.54 -2.22
C ASP A 926 14.98 45.49 -1.69
N LEU A 927 15.37 44.74 -0.65
CA LEU A 927 14.51 43.66 -0.11
C LEU A 927 13.25 44.18 0.59
N THR A 928 13.14 45.50 0.83
CA THR A 928 11.95 46.13 1.40
C THR A 928 10.91 46.55 0.37
N ALA A 929 11.31 46.61 -0.91
CA ALA A 929 10.45 47.05 -1.99
C ALA A 929 9.59 45.91 -2.55
N VAL A 930 8.29 46.18 -2.71
CA VAL A 930 7.41 45.32 -3.50
C VAL A 930 7.83 45.42 -4.97
N GLY A 931 8.04 44.31 -5.65
CA GLY A 931 8.51 44.31 -7.04
C GLY A 931 10.04 44.46 -7.17
N CYS A 932 10.81 43.93 -6.20
CA CYS A 932 12.27 44.04 -6.15
C CYS A 932 12.93 43.48 -7.43
N GLY A 933 13.77 44.28 -8.10
CA GLY A 933 14.58 43.81 -9.24
C GLY A 933 15.87 43.10 -8.81
N GLY A 934 16.49 42.36 -9.73
CA GLY A 934 17.73 41.62 -9.45
C GLY A 934 17.55 40.50 -8.43
N TYR A 935 16.34 39.95 -8.31
CA TYR A 935 15.90 39.13 -7.19
C TYR A 935 16.30 37.65 -7.37
N VAL A 936 17.05 37.10 -6.41
CA VAL A 936 17.56 35.71 -6.42
C VAL A 936 17.51 35.13 -5.01
N ASN A 937 17.17 33.86 -4.87
CA ASN A 937 17.41 33.10 -3.65
C ASN A 937 18.17 31.80 -3.92
N LEU A 938 18.94 31.37 -2.92
CA LEU A 938 19.50 30.02 -2.84
C LEU A 938 19.09 29.47 -1.48
N ALA A 939 18.29 28.41 -1.48
CA ALA A 939 17.69 27.86 -0.27
C ALA A 939 17.80 26.34 -0.20
N VAL A 940 17.61 25.81 1.00
CA VAL A 940 17.32 24.39 1.22
C VAL A 940 15.83 24.21 1.51
N THR A 941 15.31 23.04 1.19
CA THR A 941 13.92 22.64 1.43
C THR A 941 13.86 21.31 2.18
N PRO A 942 12.77 21.02 2.92
CA PRO A 942 12.63 19.74 3.62
C PRO A 942 12.56 18.51 2.70
N SER A 943 12.07 18.65 1.46
CA SER A 943 11.79 17.49 0.58
C SER A 943 12.29 17.61 -0.85
N ASN A 944 12.83 18.76 -1.27
CA ASN A 944 13.27 19.01 -2.65
C ASN A 944 14.76 19.44 -2.75
N GLY A 945 15.52 19.24 -1.67
CA GLY A 945 16.94 19.55 -1.59
C GLY A 945 17.24 21.06 -1.67
N CYS A 946 18.37 21.39 -2.29
CA CYS A 946 18.84 22.75 -2.52
C CYS A 946 18.26 23.35 -3.80
N VAL A 947 17.87 24.62 -3.74
CA VAL A 947 17.05 25.28 -4.75
C VAL A 947 17.55 26.68 -5.01
N LEU A 948 17.86 27.00 -6.26
CA LEU A 948 18.20 28.34 -6.75
C LEU A 948 17.00 28.88 -7.54
N SER A 949 16.36 29.95 -7.06
CA SER A 949 15.23 30.60 -7.76
C SER A 949 15.56 32.06 -8.09
N TRP A 950 15.05 32.56 -9.21
CA TRP A 950 15.25 33.96 -9.61
C TRP A 950 14.09 34.53 -10.41
N ASP A 951 14.04 35.86 -10.44
CA ASP A 951 13.10 36.67 -11.21
C ASP A 951 13.70 36.97 -12.59
N ALA A 952 13.30 36.20 -13.62
CA ALA A 952 13.89 36.31 -14.96
C ALA A 952 13.31 37.49 -15.76
N ASP A 953 12.08 37.92 -15.48
CA ASP A 953 11.42 39.01 -16.22
C ASP A 953 11.49 40.38 -15.51
N GLY A 954 11.88 40.41 -14.24
CA GLY A 954 12.06 41.61 -13.43
C GLY A 954 10.75 42.15 -12.86
N ASN A 955 9.72 41.31 -12.67
CA ASN A 955 8.42 41.68 -12.11
C ASN A 955 8.38 41.62 -10.57
N GLY A 956 9.44 41.10 -9.94
CA GLY A 956 9.60 40.93 -8.50
C GLY A 956 9.03 39.65 -7.90
N GLY A 957 8.72 38.66 -8.73
CA GLY A 957 8.36 37.30 -8.35
C GLY A 957 9.32 36.27 -8.93
N PHE A 958 9.49 35.12 -8.26
CA PHE A 958 10.30 34.03 -8.82
C PHE A 958 9.51 33.26 -9.88
N ASP A 959 10.07 33.15 -11.07
CA ASP A 959 9.47 32.46 -12.22
C ASP A 959 10.39 31.35 -12.80
N SER A 960 11.61 31.28 -12.29
CA SER A 960 12.66 30.39 -12.77
C SER A 960 13.35 29.69 -11.59
N ILE A 961 13.74 28.42 -11.79
CA ILE A 961 14.26 27.55 -10.73
C ILE A 961 15.29 26.55 -11.28
N ALA A 962 16.29 26.24 -10.46
CA ALA A 962 17.17 25.08 -10.60
C ALA A 962 17.24 24.35 -9.26
N THR A 963 17.27 23.02 -9.29
CA THR A 963 17.19 22.17 -8.09
C THR A 963 18.28 21.13 -8.07
N ASP A 964 18.76 20.82 -6.88
CA ASP A 964 19.68 19.72 -6.61
C ASP A 964 19.21 18.98 -5.34
N ALA A 965 18.88 17.70 -5.48
CA ALA A 965 18.29 16.90 -4.40
C ALA A 965 19.32 16.35 -3.39
N SER A 966 20.59 16.79 -3.45
CA SER A 966 21.69 16.12 -2.73
C SER A 966 21.71 16.33 -1.21
N ALA A 967 21.03 17.36 -0.69
CA ALA A 967 21.14 17.73 0.72
C ALA A 967 19.92 18.46 1.27
N THR A 968 19.62 18.21 2.54
CA THR A 968 18.69 19.00 3.39
C THR A 968 19.47 19.64 4.54
N ALA A 969 18.83 20.47 5.38
CA ALA A 969 19.52 21.07 6.54
C ALA A 969 19.97 19.98 7.55
N PRO A 970 21.18 20.06 8.12
CA PRO A 970 22.14 21.17 8.02
C PRO A 970 22.93 21.19 6.70
N VAL A 971 23.04 22.35 6.07
CA VAL A 971 23.75 22.51 4.79
C VAL A 971 24.40 23.88 4.67
N HIS A 972 25.56 23.93 4.00
CA HIS A 972 26.22 25.17 3.61
C HIS A 972 25.73 25.61 2.23
N LEU A 973 25.40 26.89 2.10
CA LEU A 973 24.98 27.51 0.85
C LEU A 973 25.95 28.62 0.48
N ARG A 974 26.29 28.71 -0.81
CA ARG A 974 27.16 29.73 -1.38
C ARG A 974 26.56 30.29 -2.66
N LEU A 975 26.45 31.61 -2.73
CA LEU A 975 25.96 32.33 -3.90
C LEU A 975 27.02 33.32 -4.37
N ARG A 976 27.58 33.09 -5.57
CA ARG A 976 28.66 33.90 -6.17
C ARG A 976 28.14 34.76 -7.31
N ARG A 977 28.52 36.04 -7.37
CA ARG A 977 28.13 36.93 -8.45
C ARG A 977 29.28 37.24 -9.41
N ALA A 978 29.10 36.87 -10.67
CA ALA A 978 29.98 37.20 -11.78
C ALA A 978 29.24 38.08 -12.81
N GLY A 979 29.42 39.40 -12.73
CA GLY A 979 28.68 40.34 -13.56
C GLY A 979 27.18 40.34 -13.24
N THR A 980 26.36 39.86 -14.19
CA THR A 980 24.90 39.69 -14.04
C THR A 980 24.49 38.24 -13.73
N ALA A 981 25.44 37.29 -13.70
CA ALA A 981 25.18 35.89 -13.40
C ALA A 981 25.45 35.56 -11.92
N PHE A 982 24.62 34.69 -11.35
CA PHE A 982 24.68 34.24 -9.97
C PHE A 982 24.81 32.72 -9.94
N VAL A 983 25.90 32.20 -9.39
CA VAL A 983 26.13 30.75 -9.31
C VAL A 983 25.80 30.30 -7.90
N GLY A 984 24.80 29.41 -7.78
CA GLY A 984 24.35 28.83 -6.52
C GLY A 984 24.97 27.46 -6.29
N GLU A 985 25.48 27.23 -5.09
CA GLU A 985 26.16 25.99 -4.69
C GLU A 985 25.77 25.56 -3.29
N CYS A 986 25.73 24.24 -3.05
CA CYS A 986 25.48 23.67 -1.73
C CYS A 986 26.60 22.69 -1.32
N SER A 987 26.72 22.44 -0.02
CA SER A 987 27.75 21.57 0.55
C SER A 987 27.31 21.02 1.92
N THR A 988 27.49 19.71 2.14
CA THR A 988 27.17 19.05 3.42
C THR A 988 28.33 19.12 4.43
N ASP A 989 29.56 19.24 3.95
CA ASP A 989 30.80 19.26 4.74
C ASP A 989 31.43 20.67 4.86
N GLY A 990 30.94 21.64 4.06
CA GLY A 990 31.48 23.00 3.93
C GLY A 990 32.74 23.09 3.05
N THR A 991 33.26 21.97 2.55
CA THR A 991 34.50 21.88 1.77
C THR A 991 34.29 21.44 0.33
N THR A 992 33.39 20.48 0.10
CA THR A 992 33.02 19.94 -1.20
C THR A 992 31.73 20.61 -1.66
N TRP A 993 31.79 21.35 -2.77
CA TRP A 993 30.68 22.17 -3.25
C TRP A 993 30.08 21.62 -4.54
N THR A 994 28.77 21.43 -4.54
CA THR A 994 27.97 21.00 -5.71
C THR A 994 27.21 22.19 -6.27
N ALA A 995 27.30 22.40 -7.58
CA ALA A 995 26.56 23.46 -8.25
C ALA A 995 25.08 23.09 -8.37
N VAL A 996 24.21 23.96 -7.87
CA VAL A 996 22.74 23.86 -8.03
C VAL A 996 22.34 24.44 -9.39
N GLY A 997 22.96 25.56 -9.79
CA GLY A 997 22.68 26.19 -11.08
C GLY A 997 23.29 27.59 -11.23
N THR A 998 23.00 28.23 -12.36
CA THR A 998 23.34 29.64 -12.63
C THR A 998 22.07 30.43 -12.93
N ALA A 999 21.83 31.51 -12.18
CA ALA A 999 20.71 32.43 -12.33
C ALA A 999 21.14 33.73 -13.02
N THR A 1000 20.25 34.31 -13.82
CA THR A 1000 20.46 35.61 -14.50
C THR A 1000 19.22 36.49 -14.30
N PRO A 1001 19.03 37.07 -13.11
CA PRO A 1001 17.87 37.89 -12.82
C PRO A 1001 17.87 39.18 -13.67
N ALA A 1002 16.69 39.68 -14.02
CA ALA A 1002 16.57 40.95 -14.72
C ALA A 1002 16.75 42.15 -13.77
N LYS A 1003 17.11 43.31 -14.34
CA LYS A 1003 17.22 44.60 -13.62
C LYS A 1003 18.21 44.61 -12.45
N THR A 1004 19.28 43.81 -12.50
CA THR A 1004 20.30 43.73 -11.43
C THR A 1004 21.05 45.04 -11.24
N ALA A 1005 20.98 45.62 -10.04
CA ALA A 1005 21.70 46.84 -9.67
C ALA A 1005 23.20 46.60 -9.44
N VAL A 1006 23.99 47.69 -9.39
CA VAL A 1006 25.44 47.64 -9.14
C VAL A 1006 25.75 47.03 -7.77
N THR A 1007 25.03 47.48 -6.74
CA THR A 1007 25.03 46.89 -5.40
C THR A 1007 23.61 46.49 -5.02
N GLN A 1008 23.50 45.44 -4.22
CA GLN A 1008 22.24 44.82 -3.80
C GLN A 1008 22.29 44.51 -2.30
N ASP A 1009 21.11 44.34 -1.73
CA ASP A 1009 20.92 43.80 -0.40
C ASP A 1009 21.19 42.30 -0.41
N ALA A 1010 21.83 41.80 0.65
CA ALA A 1010 22.08 40.37 0.84
C ALA A 1010 21.79 39.94 2.27
N GLY A 1011 21.07 38.84 2.42
CA GLY A 1011 20.64 38.35 3.71
C GLY A 1011 20.34 36.87 3.76
N VAL A 1012 20.02 36.42 4.96
CA VAL A 1012 19.39 35.13 5.20
C VAL A 1012 17.88 35.32 5.28
N PHE A 1013 17.12 34.35 4.81
CA PHE A 1013 15.66 34.42 4.80
C PHE A 1013 15.02 33.07 5.10
N MET A 1014 13.74 33.11 5.47
CA MET A 1014 12.90 31.92 5.46
C MET A 1014 11.47 32.21 5.01
N THR A 1015 10.78 31.15 4.58
CA THR A 1015 9.33 31.09 4.39
C THR A 1015 8.82 29.70 4.77
N ALA A 1016 7.66 29.62 5.42
CA ALA A 1016 7.05 28.35 5.81
C ALA A 1016 6.41 27.59 4.63
N ALA A 1017 6.06 28.28 3.54
CA ALA A 1017 5.38 27.72 2.37
C ALA A 1017 4.24 26.73 2.71
N SER A 1018 3.42 27.10 3.69
CA SER A 1018 2.40 26.24 4.31
C SER A 1018 1.04 26.29 3.58
N GLY A 1019 0.99 26.90 2.41
CA GLY A 1019 -0.21 27.12 1.62
C GLY A 1019 -1.28 27.90 2.40
N ALA A 1020 -2.53 27.45 2.32
CA ALA A 1020 -3.66 28.12 2.97
C ALA A 1020 -3.68 28.02 4.50
N THR A 1021 -2.87 27.12 5.10
CA THR A 1021 -2.89 26.88 6.55
C THR A 1021 -2.17 27.97 7.35
N ARG A 1022 -1.30 28.76 6.69
CA ARG A 1022 -0.46 29.81 7.31
C ARG A 1022 0.32 29.30 8.54
N GLY A 1023 0.75 28.04 8.51
CA GLY A 1023 1.67 27.46 9.48
C GLY A 1023 2.96 28.29 9.59
N ARG A 1024 3.59 28.23 10.77
CA ARG A 1024 4.81 28.96 11.10
C ARG A 1024 5.94 27.99 11.39
N GLY A 1025 7.17 28.38 11.11
CA GLY A 1025 8.36 27.55 11.37
C GLY A 1025 9.58 28.39 11.69
N ILE A 1026 10.58 27.75 12.29
CA ILE A 1026 11.86 28.34 12.67
C ILE A 1026 12.96 27.82 11.74
N ALA A 1027 13.74 28.75 11.18
CA ALA A 1027 15.00 28.46 10.50
C ALA A 1027 16.16 29.09 11.26
N THR A 1028 17.27 28.35 11.40
CA THR A 1028 18.48 28.82 12.07
C THR A 1028 19.68 28.80 11.13
N PHE A 1029 20.56 29.77 11.32
CA PHE A 1029 21.70 30.04 10.44
C PHE A 1029 22.93 30.36 11.28
N THR A 1030 24.11 29.97 10.78
CA THR A 1030 25.41 30.44 11.30
C THR A 1030 26.33 30.83 10.15
N ASN A 1031 27.43 31.51 10.47
CA ASN A 1031 28.47 31.86 9.49
C ASN A 1031 27.93 32.62 8.26
N PHE A 1032 26.95 33.51 8.45
CA PHE A 1032 26.51 34.37 7.35
C PHE A 1032 27.58 35.42 7.05
N THR A 1033 28.20 35.34 5.87
CA THR A 1033 29.15 36.36 5.41
C THR A 1033 28.83 36.86 4.02
N VAL A 1034 29.27 38.09 3.73
CA VAL A 1034 29.26 38.68 2.39
C VAL A 1034 30.65 39.26 2.17
N GLU A 1035 31.40 38.62 1.29
CA GLU A 1035 32.77 38.96 0.93
C GLU A 1035 32.83 39.55 -0.49
N PRO A 1036 33.72 40.53 -0.75
CA PRO A 1036 33.82 41.21 -2.05
C PRO A 1036 34.47 40.38 -3.16
#